data_AF-Q6XZB7-F1
#
_entry.id   AF-Q6XZB7-F1
#
_cell.length_a   1.000
_cell.length_b   1.000
_cell.length_c   1.000
_cell.angle_alpha   90.00
_cell.angle_beta   90.00
_cell.angle_gamma   90.00
#
_symmetry.space_group_name_H-M   'P 1'
#
loop_
_entity.id
_entity.type
_entity.pdbx_description
1 polymer ?
#
loop_
_entity_poly.entity_id
_entity_poly.type
_entity_poly.pdbx_seq_one_letter_code
_entity_poly.pdbx_strand_id
1 'polypeptide(L)'
;LYGGGSDTASVLNDAGLSFISNSHVLSRMRKGFNCESGFRRQRRSLDLQEQMVSIKSSYSDAKLQECCSHGLSLIPMLRTCQQRAERVARANKDRVCVKAFLDCCIEGEKLREKKKRDDAQRGHGRTASATDIEDFFDTTNQQIRRSFPPSFAFAVVDINGKGSHTVALPDSITTWEIQAVSLSASHGICVAEPHEFRVFKKVFVSLRLPYSVKRFEQMSIAPVVYNYCDEAAQIALHMERNDKLCSPGSSSIKTYVNITVEAHSSKAVTFSAVPMETGPIPIKIRLYDIENEDGSDAIEKILNVRTEGIEKRVEETHFVDLNANIGKSRQSFTFDGKLPDNTVPGSSTNIFVKMEGELFGKSTSKTLLSPDGVSSLLNAPHGCAEQTMKRMAPTALALRYLDLSQRWYELPPGIRDTALQFTEQGYMRILTFKKGDGSYGAWTHHPTSYWLTGLVVKVMSLVAERQNAGGGEKGRWAQGVSEQHIIDSVRYLLVKQKEDGSFSDPNPVIHREMQGGIGGIEGDVAMTAFITVALNRSLPFLTDNKERSDTKANISKATDYLLSHVEGLQRPYAVAITAYCLSVCLTDRKQAEPAWEKLKGLATEGKDNCRGWYANAGMVNEEKKHYVPTTEAITVETTAYALLTAVAHKDAEWADSAACWLTSQENYGGGFKSTQDTIVALEALSEYALNRPQPPITEVEVQFTIPGKSDIQKLSLDNKGDKVETELKRLIGNPIIDVPLTGQGKAKMKVTKAYHLLDTADDCNLLSITVKVEGRVEYTAQIVEDYNDYEGDYGDGEKREEEDVPRSAIEWFDARSRHRRDTQQSRNSENDVEYEVCVSHSLTRNLTGMS
;
A
#
# COMPACT_ATOMS: atom_id res chain seq x y z
N LEU A 1 -5.50 49.44 6.13
CA LEU A 1 -6.35 50.27 7.01
C LEU A 1 -6.64 51.59 6.29
N TYR A 2 -7.61 51.57 5.37
CA TYR A 2 -8.17 52.78 4.75
C TYR A 2 -9.63 52.83 5.20
N GLY A 3 -9.85 53.42 6.38
CA GLY A 3 -11.17 53.48 7.01
C GLY A 3 -11.87 54.78 6.63
N GLY A 4 -12.48 54.81 5.45
CA GLY A 4 -13.44 55.83 5.06
C GLY A 4 -14.67 55.15 4.52
N GLY A 5 -15.83 55.49 5.06
CA GLY A 5 -17.13 55.09 4.52
C GLY A 5 -17.69 56.17 3.61
N SER A 6 -18.58 55.81 2.71
CA SER A 6 -19.29 56.76 1.83
C SER A 6 -20.19 57.75 2.59
N ASP A 7 -20.54 57.45 3.84
CA ASP A 7 -21.33 58.25 4.76
C ASP A 7 -20.95 57.95 6.23
N THR A 8 -21.48 58.71 7.18
CA THR A 8 -21.17 58.55 8.61
C THR A 8 -21.55 57.16 9.15
N ALA A 9 -22.60 56.55 8.59
CA ALA A 9 -23.04 55.22 8.99
C ALA A 9 -22.07 54.14 8.51
N SER A 10 -21.63 54.19 7.24
CA SER A 10 -20.67 53.25 6.66
C SER A 10 -19.30 53.34 7.30
N VAL A 11 -18.85 54.53 7.71
CA VAL A 11 -17.60 54.67 8.49
C VAL A 11 -17.64 53.78 9.75
N LEU A 12 -18.75 53.81 10.48
CA LEU A 12 -18.92 53.02 11.71
C LEU A 12 -19.17 51.54 11.41
N ASN A 13 -19.98 51.22 10.39
CA ASN A 13 -20.27 49.83 10.02
C ASN A 13 -19.05 49.10 9.43
N ASP A 14 -18.26 49.76 8.60
CA ASP A 14 -17.04 49.20 7.99
C ASP A 14 -15.91 49.07 9.01
N ALA A 15 -15.95 49.88 10.09
CA ALA A 15 -15.15 49.68 11.30
C ALA A 15 -15.66 48.52 12.19
N GLY A 16 -16.73 47.83 11.78
CA GLY A 16 -17.31 46.71 12.52
C GLY A 16 -18.14 47.12 13.74
N LEU A 17 -18.50 48.40 13.87
CA LEU A 17 -19.31 48.93 14.96
C LEU A 17 -20.76 49.10 14.51
N SER A 18 -21.69 48.97 15.45
CA SER A 18 -23.08 49.38 15.26
C SER A 18 -23.42 50.44 16.30
N PHE A 19 -24.24 51.42 15.91
CA PHE A 19 -24.59 52.53 16.78
C PHE A 19 -26.10 52.78 16.79
N ILE A 20 -26.58 53.35 17.88
CA ILE A 20 -27.95 53.81 18.03
C ILE A 20 -27.87 55.29 18.40
N SER A 21 -28.53 56.15 17.63
CA SER A 21 -28.55 57.59 17.88
C SER A 21 -29.95 58.14 17.67
N ASN A 22 -30.24 59.30 18.25
CA ASN A 22 -31.52 60.00 18.08
C ASN A 22 -31.60 60.77 16.74
N SER A 23 -30.61 60.64 15.87
CA SER A 23 -30.59 61.25 14.54
C SER A 23 -31.28 60.37 13.50
N HIS A 24 -31.66 60.93 12.35
CA HIS A 24 -32.29 60.17 11.25
C HIS A 24 -31.35 59.15 10.57
N VAL A 25 -30.09 59.04 11.01
CA VAL A 25 -29.10 58.11 10.45
C VAL A 25 -29.13 56.81 11.24
N LEU A 26 -29.68 55.76 10.62
CA LEU A 26 -29.80 54.43 11.21
C LEU A 26 -28.59 53.56 10.84
N SER A 27 -27.99 52.91 11.84
CA SER A 27 -26.95 51.89 11.63
C SER A 27 -27.54 50.69 10.90
N ARG A 28 -26.88 50.21 9.85
CA ARG A 28 -27.29 48.97 9.18
C ARG A 28 -26.90 47.78 10.05
N MET A 29 -27.86 46.91 10.38
CA MET A 29 -27.54 45.65 11.07
C MET A 29 -26.75 44.72 10.13
N ARG A 30 -25.60 44.26 10.62
CA ARG A 30 -24.68 43.38 9.89
C ARG A 30 -25.36 42.03 9.64
N LYS A 31 -25.50 41.64 8.37
CA LYS A 31 -26.18 40.39 7.96
C LYS A 31 -25.31 39.13 8.04
N GLY A 32 -24.01 39.25 8.38
CA GLY A 32 -23.08 38.13 8.50
C GLY A 32 -21.63 38.56 8.84
N PHE A 33 -20.74 37.60 9.10
CA PHE A 33 -19.39 37.86 9.62
C PHE A 33 -18.30 38.13 8.56
N ASN A 34 -18.64 38.15 7.27
CA ASN A 34 -17.64 38.21 6.19
C ASN A 34 -17.60 39.59 5.53
N CYS A 35 -16.42 39.98 5.04
CA CYS A 35 -16.23 41.10 4.12
C CYS A 35 -15.76 40.54 2.77
N GLU A 36 -16.36 40.98 1.65
CA GLU A 36 -15.95 40.52 0.31
C GLU A 36 -14.67 41.25 -0.13
N SER A 37 -13.51 40.59 0.01
CA SER A 37 -12.25 41.08 -0.54
C SER A 37 -12.05 40.53 -1.96
N GLY A 38 -12.32 41.36 -2.97
CA GLY A 38 -12.01 41.07 -4.38
C GLY A 38 -10.51 41.16 -4.69
N PHE A 39 -10.14 40.56 -5.83
CA PHE A 39 -8.84 40.49 -6.51
C PHE A 39 -7.96 39.26 -6.23
N ARG A 40 -8.09 38.26 -7.12
CA ARG A 40 -7.03 37.29 -7.45
C ARG A 40 -6.35 37.74 -8.75
N ARG A 41 -5.03 37.89 -8.71
CA ARG A 41 -4.18 38.18 -9.87
C ARG A 41 -3.86 36.87 -10.60
N GLN A 42 -4.17 36.78 -11.90
CA GLN A 42 -3.75 35.64 -12.73
C GLN A 42 -2.32 35.83 -13.25
N ARG A 43 -1.54 34.75 -13.27
CA ARG A 43 -0.17 34.66 -13.80
C ARG A 43 -0.19 34.44 -15.31
N ARG A 44 0.80 35.00 -16.02
CA ARG A 44 1.02 34.85 -17.47
C ARG A 44 2.04 33.73 -17.74
N SER A 45 1.67 32.74 -18.54
CA SER A 45 2.62 31.86 -19.24
C SER A 45 1.86 31.05 -20.30
N LEU A 46 1.64 31.54 -21.51
CA LEU A 46 0.71 30.87 -22.43
C LEU A 46 0.98 31.18 -23.91
N ASP A 47 1.24 30.12 -24.69
CA ASP A 47 0.91 30.10 -26.12
C ASP A 47 0.27 28.73 -26.44
N LEU A 48 0.96 27.62 -26.19
CA LEU A 48 0.39 26.28 -26.42
C LEU A 48 -0.74 25.90 -25.44
N GLN A 49 -0.57 26.21 -24.16
CA GLN A 49 -1.57 25.91 -23.14
C GLN A 49 -2.83 26.79 -23.30
N GLU A 50 -2.73 27.95 -23.97
CA GLU A 50 -3.90 28.76 -24.34
C GLU A 50 -4.69 28.06 -25.45
N GLN A 51 -3.98 27.50 -26.42
CA GLN A 51 -4.59 26.71 -27.49
C GLN A 51 -5.24 25.43 -26.96
N MET A 52 -4.61 24.74 -25.99
CA MET A 52 -5.21 23.57 -25.33
C MET A 52 -6.44 23.96 -24.48
N VAL A 53 -6.39 25.09 -23.77
CA VAL A 53 -7.55 25.63 -23.03
C VAL A 53 -8.65 26.08 -23.98
N SER A 54 -8.31 26.66 -25.14
CA SER A 54 -9.24 27.02 -26.22
C SER A 54 -9.97 25.79 -26.76
N ILE A 55 -9.23 24.73 -27.11
CA ILE A 55 -9.79 23.44 -27.54
C ILE A 55 -10.73 22.87 -26.47
N LYS A 56 -10.32 22.91 -25.19
CA LYS A 56 -11.19 22.49 -24.09
C LYS A 56 -12.47 23.35 -24.02
N SER A 57 -12.34 24.67 -24.14
CA SER A 57 -13.45 25.62 -24.05
C SER A 57 -14.44 25.56 -25.23
N SER A 58 -14.07 24.90 -26.34
CA SER A 58 -14.98 24.65 -27.47
C SER A 58 -16.18 23.77 -27.11
N TYR A 59 -16.07 23.00 -26.01
CA TYR A 59 -17.16 22.20 -25.46
C TYR A 59 -17.89 22.97 -24.36
N SER A 60 -19.21 23.09 -24.45
CA SER A 60 -20.04 23.80 -23.45
C SER A 60 -20.35 22.97 -22.21
N ASP A 61 -20.41 21.65 -22.34
CA ASP A 61 -20.71 20.72 -21.24
C ASP A 61 -19.44 20.41 -20.43
N ALA A 62 -19.50 20.57 -19.11
CA ALA A 62 -18.42 20.25 -18.18
C ALA A 62 -17.92 18.80 -18.33
N LYS A 63 -18.82 17.84 -18.63
CA LYS A 63 -18.46 16.44 -18.84
C LYS A 63 -17.65 16.24 -20.13
N LEU A 64 -18.00 16.96 -21.19
CA LEU A 64 -17.27 16.90 -22.46
C LEU A 64 -15.92 17.62 -22.38
N GLN A 65 -15.86 18.72 -21.61
CA GLN A 65 -14.60 19.40 -21.29
C GLN A 65 -13.62 18.48 -20.55
N GLU A 66 -14.13 17.64 -19.65
CA GLU A 66 -13.33 16.63 -18.94
C GLU A 66 -12.83 15.54 -19.92
N CYS A 67 -13.71 14.98 -20.76
CA CYS A 67 -13.32 14.01 -21.79
C CYS A 67 -12.26 14.56 -22.76
N CYS A 68 -12.42 15.82 -23.19
CA CYS A 68 -11.45 16.51 -24.03
C CYS A 68 -10.10 16.69 -23.29
N SER A 69 -10.13 17.04 -22.00
CA SER A 69 -8.90 17.18 -21.21
C SER A 69 -8.14 15.87 -21.04
N HIS A 70 -8.84 14.74 -20.91
CA HIS A 70 -8.22 13.41 -20.92
C HIS A 70 -7.69 13.00 -22.30
N GLY A 71 -8.32 13.48 -23.38
CA GLY A 71 -7.80 13.28 -24.75
C GLY A 71 -6.50 14.04 -24.96
N LEU A 72 -6.46 15.30 -24.50
CA LEU A 72 -5.29 16.16 -24.54
C LEU A 72 -4.14 15.68 -23.64
N SER A 73 -4.37 14.82 -22.64
CA SER A 73 -3.31 14.33 -21.76
C SER A 73 -2.38 13.36 -22.50
N LEU A 74 -1.08 13.38 -22.15
CA LEU A 74 -0.14 12.33 -22.56
C LEU A 74 -0.30 11.13 -21.64
N ILE A 75 -0.02 9.94 -22.17
CA ILE A 75 0.19 8.74 -21.37
C ILE A 75 1.61 8.25 -21.66
N PRO A 76 2.33 7.67 -20.68
CA PRO A 76 3.70 7.18 -20.88
C PRO A 76 3.84 6.06 -21.92
N MET A 77 2.74 5.39 -22.27
CA MET A 77 2.74 4.33 -23.30
C MET A 77 2.39 4.92 -24.67
N LEU A 78 3.18 4.61 -25.69
CA LEU A 78 2.92 4.99 -27.09
C LEU A 78 1.71 4.22 -27.66
N ARG A 79 0.50 4.67 -27.33
CA ARG A 79 -0.76 4.18 -27.90
C ARG A 79 -1.35 5.27 -28.78
N THR A 80 -1.82 4.89 -29.96
CA THR A 80 -2.48 5.83 -30.88
C THR A 80 -3.77 6.39 -30.26
N CYS A 81 -4.16 7.60 -30.67
CA CYS A 81 -5.43 8.18 -30.23
C CYS A 81 -6.64 7.26 -30.46
N GLN A 82 -6.63 6.45 -31.52
CA GLN A 82 -7.67 5.45 -31.79
C GLN A 82 -7.71 4.34 -30.74
N GLN A 83 -6.56 3.73 -30.42
CA GLN A 83 -6.48 2.69 -29.39
C GLN A 83 -6.90 3.21 -28.01
N ARG A 84 -6.54 4.47 -27.70
CA ARG A 84 -6.96 5.15 -26.48
C ARG A 84 -8.48 5.39 -26.47
N ALA A 85 -9.04 5.88 -27.57
CA ALA A 85 -10.48 6.12 -27.70
C ALA A 85 -11.31 4.83 -27.63
N GLU A 86 -10.84 3.72 -28.20
CA GLU A 86 -11.47 2.40 -28.07
C GLU A 86 -11.56 1.95 -26.62
N ARG A 87 -10.52 2.21 -25.82
CA ARG A 87 -10.53 1.88 -24.39
C ARG A 87 -11.54 2.74 -23.63
N VAL A 88 -11.60 4.04 -23.94
CA VAL A 88 -12.62 4.95 -23.39
C VAL A 88 -14.02 4.49 -23.79
N ALA A 89 -14.22 3.99 -25.01
CA ALA A 89 -15.50 3.46 -25.48
C ALA A 89 -15.93 2.17 -24.77
N ARG A 90 -14.98 1.35 -24.31
CA ARG A 90 -15.27 0.17 -23.48
C ARG A 90 -15.68 0.55 -22.06
N ALA A 91 -15.07 1.58 -21.49
CA ALA A 91 -15.32 2.03 -20.13
C ALA A 91 -16.54 2.99 -20.01
N ASN A 92 -16.77 3.83 -21.01
CA ASN A 92 -17.81 4.84 -21.02
C ASN A 92 -18.79 4.60 -22.18
N LYS A 93 -20.07 4.39 -21.83
CA LYS A 93 -21.15 4.14 -22.82
C LYS A 93 -21.55 5.40 -23.60
N ASP A 94 -21.05 6.57 -23.20
CA ASP A 94 -21.35 7.85 -23.81
C ASP A 94 -20.51 8.09 -25.08
N ARG A 95 -21.11 7.84 -26.23
CA ARG A 95 -20.46 8.00 -27.55
C ARG A 95 -20.01 9.44 -27.83
N VAL A 96 -20.65 10.43 -27.20
CA VAL A 96 -20.30 11.85 -27.40
C VAL A 96 -19.00 12.19 -26.68
N CYS A 97 -18.80 11.65 -25.47
CA CYS A 97 -17.54 11.78 -24.73
C CYS A 97 -16.38 11.08 -25.45
N VAL A 98 -16.60 9.88 -26.02
CA VAL A 98 -15.56 9.16 -26.78
C VAL A 98 -15.11 9.97 -28.00
N LYS A 99 -16.06 10.61 -28.70
CA LYS A 99 -15.76 11.47 -29.84
C LYS A 99 -14.98 12.71 -29.41
N ALA A 100 -15.43 13.41 -28.37
CA ALA A 100 -14.73 14.57 -27.82
C ALA A 100 -13.30 14.22 -27.36
N PHE A 101 -13.12 13.04 -26.75
CA PHE A 101 -11.80 12.53 -26.38
C PHE A 101 -10.91 12.30 -27.61
N LEU A 102 -11.42 11.65 -28.65
CA LEU A 102 -10.66 11.35 -29.87
C LEU A 102 -10.26 12.64 -30.61
N ASP A 103 -11.21 13.55 -30.80
CA ASP A 103 -10.98 14.82 -31.49
C ASP A 103 -9.90 15.64 -30.75
N CYS A 104 -10.02 15.73 -29.42
CA CYS A 104 -9.04 16.44 -28.60
C CYS A 104 -7.66 15.75 -28.53
N CYS A 105 -7.61 14.41 -28.61
CA CYS A 105 -6.36 13.67 -28.67
C CYS A 105 -5.59 13.98 -29.96
N ILE A 106 -6.28 13.95 -31.11
CA ILE A 106 -5.68 14.24 -32.43
C ILE A 106 -5.20 15.68 -32.50
N GLU A 107 -6.02 16.65 -32.06
CA GLU A 107 -5.61 18.05 -32.05
C GLU A 107 -4.46 18.30 -31.06
N GLY A 108 -4.44 17.61 -29.93
CA GLY A 108 -3.33 17.62 -28.99
C GLY A 108 -2.02 17.10 -29.59
N GLU A 109 -2.06 16.01 -30.37
CA GLU A 109 -0.89 15.49 -31.10
C GLU A 109 -0.41 16.49 -32.16
N LYS A 110 -1.30 17.08 -32.96
CA LYS A 110 -0.94 18.10 -33.96
C LYS A 110 -0.26 19.31 -33.35
N LEU A 111 -0.77 19.81 -32.23
CA LEU A 111 -0.18 20.95 -31.51
C LEU A 111 1.24 20.64 -31.02
N ARG A 112 1.46 19.41 -30.53
CA ARG A 112 2.78 18.95 -30.08
C ARG A 112 3.75 18.81 -31.25
N GLU A 113 3.31 18.24 -32.36
CA GLU A 113 4.13 18.13 -33.58
C GLU A 113 4.53 19.49 -34.12
N LYS A 114 3.58 20.43 -34.19
CA LYS A 114 3.87 21.81 -34.59
C LYS A 114 4.91 22.45 -33.68
N LYS A 115 4.75 22.29 -32.35
CA LYS A 115 5.72 22.83 -31.40
C LYS A 115 7.10 22.16 -31.51
N LYS A 116 7.17 20.84 -31.72
CA LYS A 116 8.43 20.12 -31.96
C LYS A 116 9.18 20.72 -33.15
N ARG A 117 8.48 21.06 -34.24
CA ARG A 117 9.07 21.73 -35.42
C ARG A 117 9.51 23.16 -35.11
N ASP A 118 8.68 23.94 -34.41
CA ASP A 118 9.00 25.33 -34.05
C ASP A 118 10.22 25.39 -33.11
N ASP A 119 10.31 24.49 -32.13
CA ASP A 119 11.45 24.39 -31.20
C ASP A 119 12.72 23.91 -31.92
N ALA A 120 12.59 23.00 -32.90
CA ALA A 120 13.70 22.58 -33.77
C ALA A 120 14.22 23.72 -34.66
N GLN A 121 13.35 24.62 -35.13
CA GLN A 121 13.73 25.77 -35.95
C GLN A 121 14.35 26.93 -35.15
N ARG A 122 14.03 27.07 -33.85
CA ARG A 122 14.43 28.23 -33.02
C ARG A 122 15.74 28.06 -32.24
N GLY A 123 16.40 26.90 -32.27
CA GLY A 123 17.54 26.59 -31.40
C GLY A 123 18.92 26.53 -32.07
N HIS A 124 19.77 27.53 -31.83
CA HIS A 124 21.22 27.29 -31.78
C HIS A 124 21.52 26.31 -30.63
N GLY A 125 21.65 25.02 -30.94
CA GLY A 125 22.41 24.03 -30.15
C GLY A 125 21.96 23.77 -28.71
N ARG A 126 20.73 24.10 -28.30
CA ARG A 126 20.16 23.62 -27.04
C ARG A 126 19.10 22.56 -27.35
N THR A 127 19.53 21.30 -27.31
CA THR A 127 18.64 20.13 -27.38
C THR A 127 17.81 20.06 -26.09
N ALA A 128 16.74 20.85 -26.01
CA ALA A 128 15.60 20.43 -25.20
C ALA A 128 15.01 19.21 -25.91
N SER A 129 14.95 18.07 -25.24
CA SER A 129 14.42 16.84 -25.81
C SER A 129 12.90 16.98 -26.00
N ALA A 130 12.31 16.20 -26.92
CA ALA A 130 10.86 16.10 -27.07
C ALA A 130 10.16 15.82 -25.73
N THR A 131 10.82 15.09 -24.84
CA THR A 131 10.42 14.77 -23.46
C THR A 131 10.45 15.97 -22.49
N ASP A 132 11.43 16.88 -22.60
CA ASP A 132 11.46 18.12 -21.77
C ASP A 132 10.31 19.07 -22.13
N ILE A 133 9.90 19.01 -23.40
CA ILE A 133 8.72 19.72 -23.91
C ILE A 133 7.46 18.99 -23.45
N GLU A 134 7.41 17.66 -23.44
CA GLU A 134 6.27 16.83 -23.00
C GLU A 134 5.98 16.94 -21.49
N ASP A 135 7.00 16.91 -20.63
CA ASP A 135 6.87 17.07 -19.17
C ASP A 135 6.43 18.47 -18.74
N PHE A 136 6.80 19.50 -19.51
CA PHE A 136 6.38 20.88 -19.25
C PHE A 136 4.86 21.08 -19.43
N PHE A 137 4.17 20.19 -20.14
CA PHE A 137 2.75 20.34 -20.50
C PHE A 137 1.76 19.44 -19.76
N ASP A 138 2.21 18.51 -18.91
CA ASP A 138 1.29 17.78 -18.05
C ASP A 138 0.84 18.66 -16.86
N THR A 139 -0.16 19.49 -17.12
CA THR A 139 -0.75 20.42 -16.13
C THR A 139 -1.55 19.73 -15.04
N THR A 140 -1.74 18.41 -15.08
CA THR A 140 -2.53 17.71 -14.06
C THR A 140 -1.74 17.29 -12.83
N ASN A 141 -0.42 17.16 -12.92
CA ASN A 141 0.43 16.86 -11.78
C ASN A 141 1.79 17.56 -11.88
N GLN A 142 1.80 18.87 -11.64
CA GLN A 142 3.01 19.46 -11.07
C GLN A 142 3.24 18.75 -9.73
N GLN A 143 4.17 17.80 -9.68
CA GLN A 143 4.65 17.23 -8.42
C GLN A 143 5.37 18.35 -7.67
N ILE A 144 4.59 19.15 -6.95
CA ILE A 144 5.08 19.90 -5.82
C ILE A 144 5.74 18.85 -4.92
N ARG A 145 7.02 19.06 -4.59
CA ARG A 145 7.70 18.23 -3.59
C ARG A 145 6.89 18.37 -2.30
N ARG A 146 6.13 17.34 -1.94
CA ARG A 146 5.26 17.29 -0.75
C ARG A 146 5.91 16.53 0.40
N SER A 147 6.95 15.76 0.10
CA SER A 147 7.68 14.94 1.07
C SER A 147 8.97 15.67 1.42
N PHE A 148 8.91 16.46 2.49
CA PHE A 148 10.09 16.93 3.20
C PHE A 148 10.21 16.08 4.47
N PRO A 149 11.23 15.22 4.60
CA PRO A 149 11.44 14.38 5.79
C PRO A 149 11.59 15.23 7.07
N PRO A 150 11.50 14.60 8.27
CA PRO A 150 10.78 15.15 9.41
C PRO A 150 11.47 16.37 10.03
N SER A 151 10.65 17.35 10.40
CA SER A 151 11.00 18.38 11.37
C SER A 151 11.68 17.74 12.59
N PHE A 152 12.86 18.24 12.98
CA PHE A 152 13.49 17.82 14.22
C PHE A 152 13.10 18.81 15.34
N ALA A 153 13.12 18.35 16.59
CA ALA A 153 12.78 19.16 17.77
C ALA A 153 11.33 19.70 17.84
N PHE A 154 10.34 18.92 17.40
CA PHE A 154 8.93 19.21 17.68
C PHE A 154 8.61 18.90 19.15
N ALA A 155 8.83 19.87 20.04
CA ALA A 155 8.69 19.72 21.49
C ALA A 155 7.98 20.91 22.14
N VAL A 156 7.32 20.66 23.27
CA VAL A 156 6.75 21.70 24.14
C VAL A 156 7.69 21.91 25.31
N VAL A 157 8.05 23.16 25.58
CA VAL A 157 8.97 23.53 26.67
C VAL A 157 8.28 24.55 27.56
N ASP A 158 8.10 24.21 28.84
CA ASP A 158 7.59 25.13 29.84
C ASP A 158 8.71 26.06 30.34
N ILE A 159 8.57 27.36 30.10
CA ILE A 159 9.57 28.37 30.48
C ILE A 159 8.93 29.38 31.45
N ASN A 160 9.37 29.35 32.71
CA ASN A 160 9.02 30.36 33.71
C ASN A 160 10.10 31.46 33.74
N GLY A 161 9.87 32.55 33.02
CA GLY A 161 10.82 33.65 32.90
C GLY A 161 11.82 33.43 31.77
N LYS A 162 13.08 33.08 32.08
CA LYS A 162 14.14 32.85 31.09
C LYS A 162 14.63 31.41 31.18
N GLY A 163 14.61 30.70 30.06
CA GLY A 163 15.06 29.31 29.93
C GLY A 163 16.02 29.13 28.77
N SER A 164 16.79 28.04 28.80
CA SER A 164 17.64 27.60 27.70
C SER A 164 17.32 26.15 27.39
N HIS A 165 17.15 25.81 26.11
CA HIS A 165 16.89 24.46 25.65
C HIS A 165 17.91 24.08 24.59
N THR A 166 18.67 23.02 24.84
CA THR A 166 19.71 22.55 23.94
C THR A 166 19.13 21.51 22.98
N VAL A 167 19.30 21.74 21.68
CA VAL A 167 18.83 20.83 20.62
C VAL A 167 20.04 20.36 19.80
N ALA A 168 20.15 19.05 19.58
CA ALA A 168 21.14 18.49 18.66
C ALA A 168 20.68 18.68 17.21
N LEU A 169 21.53 19.27 16.37
CA LEU A 169 21.23 19.52 14.97
C LEU A 169 21.41 18.23 14.14
N PRO A 170 20.52 17.93 13.19
CA PRO A 170 20.70 16.82 12.26
C PRO A 170 21.92 17.04 11.35
N ASP A 171 22.55 15.95 10.91
CA ASP A 171 23.70 15.96 9.98
C ASP A 171 23.36 16.37 8.54
N SER A 172 22.12 16.82 8.29
CA SER A 172 21.67 17.24 6.97
C SER A 172 22.17 18.64 6.63
N ILE A 173 22.82 18.77 5.47
CA ILE A 173 23.33 20.04 4.93
C ILE A 173 22.17 20.84 4.31
N THR A 174 21.42 21.53 5.17
CA THR A 174 20.24 22.32 4.82
C THR A 174 20.13 23.59 5.65
N THR A 175 19.34 24.55 5.18
CA THR A 175 18.88 25.67 6.03
C THR A 175 17.67 25.20 6.80
N TRP A 176 17.74 25.32 8.12
CA TRP A 176 16.66 24.97 9.03
C TRP A 176 16.04 26.24 9.59
N GLU A 177 14.72 26.24 9.71
CA GLU A 177 13.93 27.32 10.28
C GLU A 177 13.32 26.82 11.59
N ILE A 178 13.72 27.39 12.73
CA ILE A 178 13.05 27.14 14.01
C ILE A 178 11.94 28.16 14.18
N GLN A 179 10.73 27.65 14.28
CA GLN A 179 9.54 28.41 14.66
C GLN A 179 9.20 28.10 16.11
N ALA A 180 9.04 29.15 16.92
CA ALA A 180 8.59 29.02 18.30
C ALA A 180 7.22 29.70 18.46
N VAL A 181 6.27 28.98 19.06
CA VAL A 181 4.95 29.51 19.40
C VAL A 181 4.81 29.42 20.91
N SER A 182 4.62 30.58 21.55
CA SER A 182 4.39 30.67 22.99
C SER A 182 2.91 30.86 23.29
N LEU A 183 2.44 30.22 24.35
CA LEU A 183 1.09 30.37 24.88
C LEU A 183 1.19 30.79 26.34
N SER A 184 0.65 31.96 26.67
CA SER A 184 0.61 32.48 28.03
C SER A 184 -0.82 32.83 28.42
N ALA A 185 -1.24 32.48 29.64
CA ALA A 185 -2.56 32.83 30.14
C ALA A 185 -2.77 34.36 30.25
N SER A 186 -1.69 35.13 30.47
CA SER A 186 -1.76 36.59 30.63
C SER A 186 -1.59 37.37 29.33
N HIS A 187 -0.83 36.84 28.36
CA HIS A 187 -0.48 37.55 27.12
C HIS A 187 -1.05 36.89 25.85
N GLY A 188 -1.70 35.74 25.97
CA GLY A 188 -2.26 35.00 24.83
C GLY A 188 -1.21 34.22 24.04
N ILE A 189 -1.44 34.08 22.73
CA ILE A 189 -0.54 33.39 21.80
C ILE A 189 0.42 34.41 21.19
N CYS A 190 1.71 34.11 21.20
CA CYS A 190 2.72 34.89 20.49
C CYS A 190 3.57 33.96 19.63
N VAL A 191 3.61 34.22 18.32
CA VAL A 191 4.47 33.54 17.35
C VAL A 191 5.77 34.33 17.28
N ALA A 192 6.87 33.70 17.68
CA ALA A 192 8.18 34.31 17.57
C ALA A 192 8.59 34.44 16.09
N GLU A 193 9.42 35.43 15.78
CA GLU A 193 10.02 35.52 14.45
C GLU A 193 10.84 34.24 14.18
N PRO A 194 10.61 33.55 13.05
CA PRO A 194 11.35 32.35 12.73
C PRO A 194 12.84 32.63 12.66
N HIS A 195 13.62 31.77 13.30
CA HIS A 195 15.07 31.88 13.26
C HIS A 195 15.63 30.85 12.29
N GLU A 196 16.23 31.35 11.20
CA GLU A 196 16.94 30.52 10.24
C GLU A 196 18.38 30.31 10.69
N PHE A 197 18.83 29.06 10.70
CA PHE A 197 20.24 28.74 10.80
C PHE A 197 20.60 27.72 9.72
N ARG A 198 21.74 27.97 9.08
CA ARG A 198 22.23 27.15 7.98
C ARG A 198 23.23 26.14 8.53
N VAL A 199 22.89 24.85 8.49
CA VAL A 199 23.83 23.77 8.78
C VAL A 199 24.54 23.44 7.48
N PHE A 200 25.81 23.82 7.39
CA PHE A 200 26.54 23.72 6.14
C PHE A 200 28.03 23.47 6.36
N LYS A 201 28.56 22.49 5.64
CA LYS A 201 30.01 22.30 5.48
C LYS A 201 30.43 22.90 4.15
N LYS A 202 31.56 23.60 4.12
CA LYS A 202 32.05 24.27 2.90
C LYS A 202 32.51 23.26 1.84
N VAL A 203 33.14 22.17 2.28
CA VAL A 203 33.51 21.02 1.46
C VAL A 203 32.86 19.78 2.09
N PHE A 204 32.15 18.99 1.27
CA PHE A 204 31.45 17.80 1.76
C PHE A 204 31.21 16.78 0.65
N VAL A 205 30.93 15.53 1.05
CA VAL A 205 30.59 14.43 0.13
C VAL A 205 29.10 14.08 0.21
N SER A 206 28.48 13.94 -0.96
CA SER A 206 27.14 13.37 -1.09
C SER A 206 27.22 12.01 -1.77
N LEU A 207 26.64 10.99 -1.14
CA LEU A 207 26.56 9.63 -1.68
C LEU A 207 25.11 9.26 -2.02
N ARG A 208 24.85 8.81 -3.25
CA ARG A 208 23.58 8.20 -3.65
C ARG A 208 23.80 6.71 -3.87
N LEU A 209 23.00 5.88 -3.21
CA LEU A 209 22.99 4.44 -3.38
C LEU A 209 21.61 4.00 -3.88
N PRO A 210 21.52 2.93 -4.69
CA PRO A 210 20.25 2.31 -5.04
C PRO A 210 19.55 1.78 -3.78
N TYR A 211 18.21 1.63 -3.86
CA TYR A 211 17.43 1.07 -2.75
C TYR A 211 17.90 -0.34 -2.36
N SER A 212 18.19 -1.18 -3.37
CA SER A 212 18.79 -2.49 -3.20
C SER A 212 19.51 -2.94 -4.47
N VAL A 213 20.51 -3.82 -4.33
CA VAL A 213 21.22 -4.49 -5.43
C VAL A 213 21.20 -6.00 -5.25
N LYS A 214 21.42 -6.76 -6.33
CA LYS A 214 21.59 -8.22 -6.22
C LYS A 214 23.05 -8.56 -5.93
N ARG A 215 23.29 -9.69 -5.24
CA ARG A 215 24.65 -10.22 -5.06
C ARG A 215 25.29 -10.47 -6.44
N PHE A 216 26.59 -10.18 -6.55
CA PHE A 216 27.39 -10.27 -7.78
C PHE A 216 27.02 -9.29 -8.91
N GLU A 217 26.10 -8.37 -8.68
CA GLU A 217 25.81 -7.30 -9.62
C GLU A 217 26.94 -6.27 -9.63
N GLN A 218 27.51 -5.99 -10.80
CA GLN A 218 28.51 -4.93 -10.92
C GLN A 218 27.84 -3.57 -10.92
N MET A 219 28.27 -2.70 -10.01
CA MET A 219 27.75 -1.34 -9.91
C MET A 219 28.87 -0.31 -9.76
N SER A 220 28.53 0.95 -10.00
CA SER A 220 29.42 2.09 -9.79
C SER A 220 28.91 2.93 -8.62
N ILE A 221 29.71 3.00 -7.55
CA ILE A 221 29.45 3.90 -6.42
C ILE A 221 30.04 5.27 -6.78
N ALA A 222 29.19 6.27 -6.94
CA ALA A 222 29.58 7.61 -7.37
C ALA A 222 29.34 8.68 -6.29
N PRO A 223 30.24 8.82 -5.29
CA PRO A 223 30.26 10.01 -4.45
C PRO A 223 30.48 11.29 -5.27
N VAL A 224 29.76 12.34 -4.89
CA VAL A 224 29.96 13.69 -5.44
C VAL A 224 30.51 14.57 -4.33
N VAL A 225 31.69 15.12 -4.55
CA VAL A 225 32.30 16.10 -3.65
C VAL A 225 31.91 17.49 -4.11
N TYR A 226 31.40 18.29 -3.19
CA TYR A 226 31.05 19.68 -3.44
C TYR A 226 32.07 20.58 -2.77
N ASN A 227 32.51 21.61 -3.49
CA ASN A 227 33.34 22.67 -2.96
C ASN A 227 32.62 24.01 -3.11
N TYR A 228 32.28 24.63 -1.99
CA TYR A 228 31.67 25.96 -1.91
C TYR A 228 32.64 27.03 -1.37
N CYS A 229 33.94 26.72 -1.29
CA CYS A 229 34.97 27.71 -1.04
C CYS A 229 35.23 28.54 -2.31
N ASP A 230 35.81 29.73 -2.12
CA ASP A 230 36.24 30.62 -3.20
C ASP A 230 37.52 30.14 -3.90
N GLU A 231 38.20 29.14 -3.33
CA GLU A 231 39.43 28.53 -3.83
C GLU A 231 39.21 27.05 -4.17
N ALA A 232 40.05 26.51 -5.05
CA ALA A 232 40.01 25.10 -5.41
C ALA A 232 40.51 24.24 -4.23
N ALA A 233 39.81 23.15 -3.92
CA ALA A 233 40.17 22.25 -2.82
C ALA A 233 40.88 21.00 -3.37
N GLN A 234 42.03 20.67 -2.79
CA GLN A 234 42.76 19.42 -3.07
C GLN A 234 42.33 18.34 -2.08
N ILE A 235 41.47 17.43 -2.51
CA ILE A 235 40.85 16.43 -1.65
C ILE A 235 41.39 15.03 -1.97
N ALA A 236 41.84 14.31 -0.96
CA ALA A 236 42.06 12.88 -1.00
C ALA A 236 40.77 12.15 -0.59
N LEU A 237 40.12 11.50 -1.55
CA LEU A 237 38.90 10.73 -1.32
C LEU A 237 39.24 9.26 -1.11
N HIS A 238 38.83 8.71 0.04
CA HIS A 238 39.07 7.31 0.40
C HIS A 238 37.74 6.59 0.64
N MET A 239 37.57 5.43 -0.01
CA MET A 239 36.50 4.49 0.29
C MET A 239 37.05 3.38 1.19
N GLU A 240 36.46 3.23 2.38
CA GLU A 240 36.93 2.28 3.38
C GLU A 240 36.75 0.83 2.91
N ARG A 241 37.72 -0.03 3.24
CA ARG A 241 37.67 -1.45 2.91
C ARG A 241 36.47 -2.12 3.58
N ASN A 242 35.75 -2.92 2.81
CA ASN A 242 34.72 -3.82 3.32
C ASN A 242 34.90 -5.21 2.69
N ASP A 243 35.12 -6.24 3.50
CA ASP A 243 35.41 -7.60 3.00
C ASP A 243 34.23 -8.23 2.24
N LYS A 244 33.02 -7.70 2.45
CA LYS A 244 31.79 -8.12 1.75
C LYS A 244 31.63 -7.47 0.37
N LEU A 245 32.51 -6.54 0.01
CA LEU A 245 32.44 -5.75 -1.21
C LEU A 245 33.76 -5.84 -1.97
N CYS A 246 33.73 -6.48 -3.14
CA CYS A 246 34.86 -6.46 -4.05
C CYS A 246 34.93 -5.06 -4.69
N SER A 247 35.91 -4.27 -4.27
CA SER A 247 36.12 -2.91 -4.75
C SER A 247 37.61 -2.55 -4.77
N PRO A 248 38.03 -1.47 -5.46
CA PRO A 248 39.41 -0.97 -5.42
C PRO A 248 39.92 -0.61 -4.02
N GLY A 249 39.01 -0.40 -3.06
CA GLY A 249 39.34 -0.22 -1.64
C GLY A 249 39.70 -1.54 -0.92
N SER A 250 39.40 -2.70 -1.51
CA SER A 250 39.70 -4.01 -0.89
C SER A 250 41.16 -4.46 -1.08
N SER A 251 41.86 -3.93 -2.09
CA SER A 251 43.21 -4.37 -2.48
C SER A 251 44.36 -3.70 -1.71
N SER A 252 44.14 -2.56 -1.04
CA SER A 252 45.17 -1.93 -0.19
C SER A 252 44.57 -1.06 0.91
N ILE A 253 45.24 -1.00 2.07
CA ILE A 253 44.82 -0.22 3.26
C ILE A 253 44.91 1.31 3.03
N LYS A 254 45.50 1.78 1.91
CA LYS A 254 45.81 3.20 1.67
C LYS A 254 45.52 3.68 0.24
N THR A 255 44.53 3.11 -0.46
CA THR A 255 44.11 3.65 -1.76
C THR A 255 43.18 4.85 -1.55
N TYR A 256 43.68 6.05 -1.83
CA TYR A 256 42.90 7.28 -1.92
C TYR A 256 43.02 7.83 -3.35
N VAL A 257 41.98 8.53 -3.80
CA VAL A 257 41.95 9.21 -5.10
C VAL A 257 42.12 10.70 -4.84
N ASN A 258 43.22 11.28 -5.32
CA ASN A 258 43.41 12.72 -5.28
C ASN A 258 42.55 13.38 -6.34
N ILE A 259 41.73 14.33 -5.90
CA ILE A 259 40.89 15.15 -6.77
C ILE A 259 41.08 16.61 -6.44
N THR A 260 41.23 17.42 -7.48
CA THR A 260 41.02 18.87 -7.38
C THR A 260 39.57 19.17 -7.69
N VAL A 261 38.89 19.88 -6.79
CA VAL A 261 37.53 20.37 -6.97
C VAL A 261 37.58 21.90 -7.03
N GLU A 262 37.26 22.47 -8.19
CA GLU A 262 37.32 23.92 -8.42
C GLU A 262 36.37 24.68 -7.48
N ALA A 263 36.64 25.97 -7.29
CA ALA A 263 35.79 26.86 -6.49
C ALA A 263 34.34 26.84 -6.99
N HIS A 264 33.39 26.82 -6.05
CA HIS A 264 31.94 26.79 -6.34
C HIS A 264 31.50 25.68 -7.32
N SER A 265 32.18 24.53 -7.29
CA SER A 265 31.94 23.42 -8.22
C SER A 265 31.73 22.08 -7.51
N SER A 266 31.44 21.04 -8.29
CA SER A 266 31.30 19.68 -7.79
C SER A 266 32.00 18.70 -8.70
N LYS A 267 32.57 17.64 -8.13
CA LYS A 267 33.25 16.59 -8.87
C LYS A 267 32.78 15.21 -8.41
N ALA A 268 32.37 14.40 -9.37
CA ALA A 268 32.00 13.00 -9.13
C ALA A 268 33.23 12.11 -9.27
N VAL A 269 33.37 11.14 -8.37
CA VAL A 269 34.39 10.09 -8.42
C VAL A 269 33.67 8.76 -8.43
N THR A 270 34.05 7.86 -9.34
CA THR A 270 33.38 6.56 -9.51
C THR A 270 34.24 5.41 -8.99
N PHE A 271 33.67 4.59 -8.13
CA PHE A 271 34.26 3.32 -7.67
C PHE A 271 33.47 2.14 -8.22
N SER A 272 34.12 1.29 -9.01
CA SER A 272 33.53 0.00 -9.38
C SER A 272 33.43 -0.88 -8.14
N ALA A 273 32.26 -1.47 -7.89
CA ALA A 273 32.01 -2.31 -6.74
C ALA A 273 31.10 -3.49 -7.08
N VAL A 274 31.42 -4.66 -6.53
CA VAL A 274 30.63 -5.88 -6.67
C VAL A 274 30.36 -6.45 -5.27
N PRO A 275 29.10 -6.56 -4.83
CA PRO A 275 28.76 -7.14 -3.53
C PRO A 275 28.90 -8.66 -3.57
N MET A 276 29.66 -9.22 -2.62
CA MET A 276 29.98 -10.64 -2.55
C MET A 276 29.10 -11.42 -1.57
N GLU A 277 28.53 -10.72 -0.57
CA GLU A 277 27.61 -11.28 0.42
C GLU A 277 26.26 -10.57 0.40
N THR A 278 25.20 -11.26 0.84
CA THR A 278 23.87 -10.67 1.02
C THR A 278 23.73 -9.97 2.37
N GLY A 279 22.77 -9.04 2.46
CA GLY A 279 22.48 -8.27 3.67
C GLY A 279 22.93 -6.81 3.60
N PRO A 280 22.83 -6.08 4.72
CA PRO A 280 23.24 -4.67 4.79
C PRO A 280 24.76 -4.55 4.81
N ILE A 281 25.32 -3.83 3.82
CA ILE A 281 26.76 -3.55 3.71
C ILE A 281 26.98 -2.05 3.92
N PRO A 282 27.69 -1.61 4.98
CA PRO A 282 28.01 -0.21 5.18
C PRO A 282 29.09 0.25 4.18
N ILE A 283 28.79 1.32 3.44
CA ILE A 283 29.69 2.02 2.52
C ILE A 283 30.14 3.30 3.22
N LYS A 284 31.44 3.40 3.53
CA LYS A 284 32.04 4.54 4.21
C LYS A 284 32.99 5.26 3.28
N ILE A 285 32.81 6.57 3.14
CA ILE A 285 33.63 7.44 2.30
C ILE A 285 34.17 8.57 3.16
N ARG A 286 35.47 8.81 3.09
CA ARG A 286 36.16 9.86 3.85
C ARG A 286 36.85 10.82 2.88
N LEU A 287 36.74 12.10 3.19
CA LEU A 287 37.45 13.18 2.53
C LEU A 287 38.54 13.70 3.46
N TYR A 288 39.75 13.81 2.94
CA TYR A 288 40.88 14.45 3.62
C TYR A 288 41.33 15.64 2.77
N ASP A 289 41.42 16.82 3.38
CA ASP A 289 41.95 17.99 2.73
C ASP A 289 43.48 17.93 2.80
N ILE A 290 44.11 17.92 1.62
CA ILE A 290 45.56 17.76 1.49
C ILE A 290 46.27 19.07 1.86
N GLU A 291 45.65 20.22 1.61
CA GLU A 291 46.27 21.53 1.86
C GLU A 291 46.20 21.93 3.33
N ASN A 292 45.05 21.66 3.97
CA ASN A 292 44.82 21.99 5.39
C ASN A 292 45.25 20.88 6.36
N GLU A 293 45.72 19.74 5.82
CA GLU A 293 46.11 18.54 6.56
C GLU A 293 45.04 18.00 7.53
N ASP A 294 43.75 18.23 7.24
CA ASP A 294 42.63 17.89 8.11
C ASP A 294 41.56 17.00 7.45
N GLY A 295 40.77 16.33 8.29
CA GLY A 295 39.65 15.52 7.85
C GLY A 295 38.45 16.41 7.52
N SER A 296 38.18 16.64 6.23
CA SER A 296 37.13 17.53 5.76
C SER A 296 35.72 17.00 6.05
N ASP A 297 35.42 15.77 5.62
CA ASP A 297 34.09 15.17 5.78
C ASP A 297 34.11 13.64 5.69
N ALA A 298 33.07 12.98 6.21
CA ALA A 298 32.88 11.55 6.07
C ALA A 298 31.40 11.18 6.04
N ILE A 299 31.04 10.21 5.21
CA ILE A 299 29.67 9.71 5.07
C ILE A 299 29.63 8.19 5.13
N GLU A 300 28.63 7.66 5.84
CA GLU A 300 28.31 6.23 5.90
C GLU A 300 26.88 6.01 5.42
N LYS A 301 26.70 5.11 4.44
CA LYS A 301 25.38 4.67 3.99
C LYS A 301 25.33 3.16 3.84
N ILE A 302 24.18 2.58 4.16
CA ILE A 302 23.96 1.14 4.05
C ILE A 302 23.51 0.81 2.62
N LEU A 303 24.24 -0.08 1.96
CA LEU A 303 23.84 -0.74 0.72
C LEU A 303 23.08 -2.03 1.06
N ASN A 304 21.83 -2.13 0.62
CA ASN A 304 21.04 -3.35 0.84
C ASN A 304 21.27 -4.36 -0.28
N VAL A 305 21.95 -5.46 0.01
CA VAL A 305 22.20 -6.53 -0.96
C VAL A 305 21.20 -7.66 -0.78
N ARG A 306 20.49 -8.01 -1.85
CA ARG A 306 19.50 -9.09 -1.89
C ARG A 306 20.04 -10.31 -2.64
N THR A 307 19.54 -11.49 -2.27
CA THR A 307 19.81 -12.74 -2.98
C THR A 307 19.22 -12.69 -4.40
N GLU A 308 19.85 -13.42 -5.33
CA GLU A 308 19.33 -13.68 -6.66
C GLU A 308 18.03 -14.51 -6.61
N GLY A 309 17.27 -14.54 -7.71
CA GLY A 309 16.06 -15.36 -7.81
C GLY A 309 14.87 -14.88 -6.97
N ILE A 310 13.92 -15.79 -6.75
CA ILE A 310 12.66 -15.57 -6.02
C ILE A 310 12.65 -16.41 -4.74
N GLU A 311 12.31 -15.78 -3.61
CA GLU A 311 12.12 -16.49 -2.33
C GLU A 311 10.84 -17.33 -2.39
N LYS A 312 10.97 -18.64 -2.17
CA LYS A 312 9.85 -19.59 -2.03
C LYS A 312 9.82 -20.13 -0.61
N ARG A 313 8.61 -20.17 -0.04
CA ARG A 313 8.34 -20.75 1.27
C ARG A 313 7.44 -21.96 1.12
N VAL A 314 7.87 -23.10 1.67
CA VAL A 314 7.07 -24.32 1.75
C VAL A 314 6.80 -24.60 3.22
N GLU A 315 5.54 -24.75 3.57
CA GLU A 315 5.09 -24.86 4.95
C GLU A 315 4.40 -26.20 5.18
N GLU A 316 4.77 -26.86 6.27
CA GLU A 316 4.20 -28.14 6.72
C GLU A 316 3.76 -27.98 8.19
N THR A 317 2.53 -28.38 8.51
CA THR A 317 1.98 -28.32 9.87
C THR A 317 1.72 -29.72 10.39
N HIS A 318 2.20 -30.02 11.60
CA HIS A 318 2.01 -31.28 12.30
C HIS A 318 1.37 -31.05 13.67
N PHE A 319 0.40 -31.88 14.02
CA PHE A 319 -0.18 -31.93 15.35
C PHE A 319 0.42 -33.12 16.11
N VAL A 320 0.84 -32.87 17.35
CA VAL A 320 1.50 -33.84 18.22
C VAL A 320 0.64 -34.03 19.45
N ASP A 321 0.28 -35.27 19.77
CA ASP A 321 -0.37 -35.64 21.02
C ASP A 321 0.56 -36.54 21.85
N LEU A 322 1.14 -35.98 22.92
CA LEU A 322 2.06 -36.71 23.80
C LEU A 322 1.33 -37.44 24.93
N ASN A 323 0.04 -37.15 25.15
CA ASN A 323 -0.77 -37.78 26.20
C ASN A 323 -1.24 -39.19 25.82
N ALA A 324 -1.37 -39.48 24.52
CA ALA A 324 -1.79 -40.79 24.02
C ALA A 324 -0.81 -41.94 24.33
N ASN A 325 0.41 -41.64 24.78
CA ASN A 325 1.51 -42.60 24.88
C ASN A 325 2.20 -42.64 26.26
N ILE A 326 1.49 -42.36 27.35
CA ILE A 326 2.02 -42.54 28.72
C ILE A 326 2.46 -44.01 28.89
N GLY A 327 3.78 -44.27 28.79
CA GLY A 327 4.39 -45.60 28.92
C GLY A 327 4.91 -46.29 27.65
N LYS A 328 4.88 -45.65 26.46
CA LYS A 328 5.53 -46.18 25.22
C LYS A 328 6.50 -45.16 24.60
N SER A 329 7.42 -45.67 23.77
CA SER A 329 8.64 -45.00 23.28
C SER A 329 8.46 -43.59 22.74
N ARG A 330 9.52 -42.77 22.87
CA ARG A 330 9.72 -41.45 22.22
C ARG A 330 9.06 -41.40 20.84
N GLN A 331 8.14 -40.45 20.64
CA GLN A 331 7.58 -40.16 19.32
C GLN A 331 8.66 -39.41 18.52
N SER A 332 9.01 -39.92 17.34
CA SER A 332 9.95 -39.28 16.42
C SER A 332 9.21 -38.80 15.18
N PHE A 333 9.44 -37.54 14.82
CA PHE A 333 8.94 -36.97 13.56
C PHE A 333 10.08 -36.83 12.58
N THR A 334 9.82 -37.18 11.32
CA THR A 334 10.76 -37.03 10.22
C THR A 334 10.24 -36.01 9.22
N PHE A 335 11.11 -35.10 8.81
CA PHE A 335 10.85 -34.22 7.67
C PHE A 335 12.09 -34.16 6.77
N ASP A 336 11.85 -34.01 5.47
CA ASP A 336 12.89 -33.95 4.45
C ASP A 336 13.53 -32.55 4.44
N GLY A 337 14.84 -32.48 4.67
CA GLY A 337 15.63 -31.24 4.62
C GLY A 337 16.25 -30.96 3.25
N LYS A 338 15.96 -31.77 2.23
CA LYS A 338 16.41 -31.54 0.85
C LYS A 338 15.73 -30.31 0.26
N LEU A 339 16.52 -29.57 -0.49
CA LEU A 339 16.07 -28.43 -1.28
C LEU A 339 16.02 -28.83 -2.75
N PRO A 340 15.16 -28.18 -3.55
CA PRO A 340 15.13 -28.39 -5.01
C PRO A 340 16.49 -28.07 -5.66
N ASP A 341 16.83 -28.80 -6.74
CA ASP A 341 18.11 -28.66 -7.43
C ASP A 341 18.33 -27.27 -8.06
N ASN A 342 17.25 -26.53 -8.36
CA ASN A 342 17.27 -25.16 -8.91
C ASN A 342 17.43 -24.06 -7.84
N THR A 343 17.83 -24.43 -6.62
CA THR A 343 18.07 -23.47 -5.52
C THR A 343 19.33 -22.63 -5.78
N VAL A 344 19.25 -21.32 -5.53
CA VAL A 344 20.38 -20.38 -5.68
C VAL A 344 21.56 -20.80 -4.79
N PRO A 345 22.74 -21.10 -5.37
CA PRO A 345 23.91 -21.52 -4.59
C PRO A 345 24.40 -20.45 -3.62
N GLY A 346 24.72 -20.85 -2.39
CA GLY A 346 25.20 -19.94 -1.34
C GLY A 346 24.17 -18.93 -0.85
N SER A 347 22.89 -19.09 -1.19
CA SER A 347 21.80 -18.32 -0.61
C SER A 347 21.55 -18.73 0.85
N SER A 348 21.03 -17.81 1.65
CA SER A 348 20.49 -18.14 2.96
C SER A 348 19.26 -19.02 2.76
N THR A 349 19.47 -20.31 2.94
CA THR A 349 18.41 -21.30 3.05
C THR A 349 18.16 -21.46 4.54
N ASN A 350 16.89 -21.46 4.95
CA ASN A 350 16.54 -21.51 6.36
C ASN A 350 15.38 -22.47 6.55
N ILE A 351 15.50 -23.34 7.54
CA ILE A 351 14.37 -24.11 8.05
C ILE A 351 13.98 -23.47 9.37
N PHE A 352 12.76 -22.93 9.40
CA PHE A 352 12.18 -22.38 10.61
C PHE A 352 11.28 -23.43 11.23
N VAL A 353 11.50 -23.71 12.51
CA VAL A 353 10.59 -24.58 13.26
C VAL A 353 9.97 -23.75 14.37
N LYS A 354 8.66 -23.73 14.35
CA LYS A 354 7.84 -23.02 15.31
C LYS A 354 6.96 -24.02 16.03
N MET A 355 7.02 -24.01 17.35
CA MET A 355 6.20 -24.90 18.18
C MET A 355 5.28 -24.11 19.10
N GLU A 356 4.06 -24.62 19.26
CA GLU A 356 3.01 -24.01 20.06
C GLU A 356 2.25 -25.08 20.86
N GLY A 357 2.10 -24.89 22.18
CA GLY A 357 1.29 -25.77 23.03
C GLY A 357 -0.23 -25.61 22.81
N GLU A 358 -0.99 -26.64 23.20
CA GLU A 358 -2.46 -26.70 23.15
C GLU A 358 -3.09 -25.70 24.12
N LEU A 359 -3.96 -24.83 23.56
CA LEU A 359 -4.63 -23.75 24.29
C LEU A 359 -6.15 -23.74 24.08
N PHE A 360 -6.73 -24.63 23.26
CA PHE A 360 -8.18 -24.72 23.04
C PHE A 360 -8.69 -26.15 22.92
N GLY A 361 -8.44 -27.01 23.92
CA GLY A 361 -8.73 -28.44 23.77
C GLY A 361 -8.17 -28.96 22.44
N LYS A 362 -8.85 -29.89 21.76
CA LYS A 362 -8.41 -30.53 20.50
C LYS A 362 -7.95 -29.56 19.36
N SER A 363 -8.11 -28.24 19.47
CA SER A 363 -7.63 -27.25 18.52
C SER A 363 -6.46 -26.39 19.08
N THR A 364 -5.40 -26.21 18.29
CA THR A 364 -4.18 -25.46 18.65
C THR A 364 -4.14 -24.11 17.90
N SER A 365 -4.98 -23.15 18.28
CA SER A 365 -5.05 -21.83 17.63
C SER A 365 -4.17 -20.77 18.30
N LYS A 366 -2.84 -20.92 18.25
CA LYS A 366 -1.95 -19.94 18.91
C LYS A 366 -1.23 -18.98 17.96
N THR A 367 -0.92 -19.33 16.71
CA THR A 367 -0.14 -18.40 15.88
C THR A 367 -0.91 -17.09 15.57
N LEU A 368 -2.13 -17.15 15.04
CA LEU A 368 -2.96 -15.97 14.67
C LEU A 368 -3.43 -15.17 15.89
N LEU A 369 -3.77 -15.86 16.98
CA LEU A 369 -4.28 -15.26 18.22
C LEU A 369 -3.19 -15.06 19.28
N SER A 370 -1.92 -15.37 18.96
CA SER A 370 -0.79 -15.03 19.81
C SER A 370 -0.66 -13.51 19.80
N PRO A 371 -0.26 -12.90 20.91
CA PRO A 371 -0.10 -11.46 20.93
C PRO A 371 0.84 -10.97 19.81
N ASP A 372 1.95 -11.66 19.54
CA ASP A 372 2.87 -11.33 18.44
C ASP A 372 2.24 -11.51 17.04
N GLY A 373 1.48 -12.59 16.81
CA GLY A 373 0.81 -12.83 15.53
C GLY A 373 -0.37 -11.89 15.28
N VAL A 374 -1.10 -11.52 16.33
CA VAL A 374 -2.09 -10.45 16.27
C VAL A 374 -1.41 -9.10 15.99
N SER A 375 -0.23 -8.87 16.58
CA SER A 375 0.54 -7.64 16.37
C SER A 375 1.06 -7.51 14.93
N SER A 376 1.42 -8.62 14.26
CA SER A 376 1.89 -8.60 12.86
C SER A 376 0.78 -8.22 11.87
N LEU A 377 -0.49 -8.38 12.27
CA LEU A 377 -1.65 -7.93 11.51
C LEU A 377 -1.95 -6.43 11.71
N LEU A 378 -1.33 -5.77 12.70
CA LEU A 378 -1.44 -4.33 12.91
C LEU A 378 -0.70 -3.59 11.81
N ASN A 379 -1.46 -3.07 10.84
CA ASN A 379 -0.89 -2.39 9.69
C ASN A 379 -1.47 -0.99 9.57
N ALA A 380 -0.59 0.00 9.38
CA ALA A 380 -1.01 1.34 9.02
C ALA A 380 -1.81 1.29 7.70
N PRO A 381 -3.05 1.82 7.68
CA PRO A 381 -3.91 1.76 6.52
C PRO A 381 -3.48 2.80 5.47
N HIS A 382 -3.42 2.38 4.22
CA HIS A 382 -3.02 3.22 3.10
C HIS A 382 -3.76 2.83 1.81
N GLY A 383 -3.70 3.68 0.78
CA GLY A 383 -4.27 3.37 -0.53
C GLY A 383 -5.77 3.65 -0.64
N CYS A 384 -6.47 3.02 -1.59
CA CYS A 384 -7.89 3.26 -1.83
C CYS A 384 -8.79 2.76 -0.67
N ALA A 385 -10.11 2.97 -0.75
CA ALA A 385 -11.04 2.58 0.31
C ALA A 385 -10.96 1.08 0.64
N GLU A 386 -10.84 0.24 -0.39
CA GLU A 386 -10.70 -1.21 -0.26
C GLU A 386 -9.40 -1.58 0.46
N GLN A 387 -8.26 -1.04 0.03
CA GLN A 387 -6.95 -1.29 0.67
C GLN A 387 -6.89 -0.77 2.11
N THR A 388 -7.62 0.29 2.42
CA THR A 388 -7.79 0.82 3.78
C THR A 388 -8.53 -0.19 4.65
N MET A 389 -9.69 -0.69 4.20
CA MET A 389 -10.46 -1.72 4.92
C MET A 389 -9.72 -3.06 5.03
N LYS A 390 -8.98 -3.45 4.00
CA LYS A 390 -8.12 -4.64 3.95
C LYS A 390 -7.14 -4.71 5.13
N ARG A 391 -6.69 -3.56 5.62
CA ARG A 391 -5.71 -3.42 6.73
C ARG A 391 -6.37 -3.07 8.07
N MET A 392 -7.42 -2.25 8.03
CA MET A 392 -8.14 -1.82 9.22
C MET A 392 -8.97 -2.96 9.84
N ALA A 393 -9.60 -3.82 9.04
CA ALA A 393 -10.47 -4.88 9.55
C ALA A 393 -9.72 -5.91 10.43
N PRO A 394 -8.54 -6.46 10.02
CA PRO A 394 -7.74 -7.30 10.91
C PRO A 394 -7.32 -6.57 12.18
N THR A 395 -6.91 -5.29 12.08
CA THR A 395 -6.48 -4.47 13.22
C THR A 395 -7.61 -4.26 14.24
N ALA A 396 -8.84 -4.01 13.79
CA ALA A 396 -9.99 -3.83 14.67
C ALA A 396 -10.40 -5.14 15.38
N LEU A 397 -10.36 -6.27 14.67
CA LEU A 397 -10.65 -7.60 15.24
C LEU A 397 -9.57 -8.02 16.24
N ALA A 398 -8.31 -7.79 15.90
CA ALA A 398 -7.14 -7.97 16.75
C ALA A 398 -7.27 -7.22 18.08
N LEU A 399 -7.55 -5.91 18.00
CA LEU A 399 -7.77 -5.05 19.15
C LEU A 399 -8.91 -5.59 20.02
N ARG A 400 -10.05 -5.96 19.41
CA ARG A 400 -11.21 -6.50 20.13
C ARG A 400 -10.89 -7.78 20.88
N TYR A 401 -10.19 -8.72 20.25
CA TYR A 401 -9.80 -9.98 20.90
C TYR A 401 -8.84 -9.75 22.07
N LEU A 402 -7.80 -8.93 21.90
CA LEU A 402 -6.84 -8.64 22.96
C LEU A 402 -7.47 -7.88 24.14
N ASP A 403 -8.39 -6.95 23.86
CA ASP A 403 -9.16 -6.26 24.90
C ASP A 403 -10.09 -7.21 25.67
N LEU A 404 -10.82 -8.10 24.97
CA LEU A 404 -11.77 -9.03 25.62
C LEU A 404 -11.08 -10.16 26.37
N SER A 405 -9.95 -10.64 25.86
CA SER A 405 -9.15 -11.70 26.50
C SER A 405 -8.19 -11.17 27.57
N GLN A 406 -8.04 -9.84 27.70
CA GLN A 406 -7.15 -9.15 28.64
C GLN A 406 -5.65 -9.49 28.47
N ARG A 407 -5.21 -9.95 27.29
CA ARG A 407 -3.84 -10.46 27.05
C ARG A 407 -2.79 -9.39 26.68
N TRP A 408 -3.10 -8.11 26.84
CA TRP A 408 -2.15 -7.03 26.54
C TRP A 408 -0.87 -7.08 27.38
N TYR A 409 -0.90 -7.70 28.56
CA TYR A 409 0.29 -7.85 29.43
C TYR A 409 1.35 -8.79 28.86
N GLU A 410 0.99 -9.61 27.86
CA GLU A 410 1.90 -10.52 27.15
C GLU A 410 2.69 -9.77 26.06
N LEU A 411 2.33 -8.50 25.77
CA LEU A 411 2.93 -7.67 24.73
C LEU A 411 3.83 -6.56 25.31
N PRO A 412 4.84 -6.12 24.54
CA PRO A 412 5.56 -4.90 24.85
C PRO A 412 4.63 -3.70 25.12
N PRO A 413 4.96 -2.84 26.10
CA PRO A 413 4.18 -1.65 26.38
C PRO A 413 4.10 -0.73 25.14
N GLY A 414 2.96 -0.07 24.95
CA GLY A 414 2.71 0.84 23.82
C GLY A 414 2.11 0.18 22.57
N ILE A 415 2.09 -1.15 22.43
CA ILE A 415 1.46 -1.80 21.27
C ILE A 415 -0.05 -1.54 21.22
N ARG A 416 -0.71 -1.47 22.38
CA ARG A 416 -2.12 -1.09 22.46
C ARG A 416 -2.36 0.31 21.90
N ASP A 417 -1.49 1.27 22.23
CA ASP A 417 -1.60 2.65 21.74
C ASP A 417 -1.38 2.71 20.22
N THR A 418 -0.43 1.95 19.69
CA THR A 418 -0.20 1.81 18.24
C THR A 418 -1.43 1.22 17.53
N ALA A 419 -2.05 0.17 18.09
CA ALA A 419 -3.25 -0.44 17.53
C ALA A 419 -4.43 0.55 17.49
N LEU A 420 -4.61 1.34 18.55
CA LEU A 420 -5.59 2.42 18.60
C LEU A 420 -5.29 3.50 17.56
N GLN A 421 -4.03 3.93 17.45
CA GLN A 421 -3.60 4.92 16.47
C GLN A 421 -3.85 4.46 15.02
N PHE A 422 -3.53 3.21 14.68
CA PHE A 422 -3.81 2.67 13.34
C PHE A 422 -5.31 2.58 13.06
N THR A 423 -6.11 2.26 14.07
CA THR A 423 -7.57 2.24 13.96
C THR A 423 -8.12 3.65 13.70
N GLU A 424 -7.62 4.66 14.41
CA GLU A 424 -7.98 6.07 14.22
C GLU A 424 -7.55 6.58 12.83
N GLN A 425 -6.33 6.28 12.39
CA GLN A 425 -5.85 6.60 11.04
C GLN A 425 -6.73 5.93 9.97
N GLY A 426 -7.11 4.68 10.18
CA GLY A 426 -8.00 3.94 9.28
C GLY A 426 -9.39 4.55 9.19
N TYR A 427 -9.93 4.96 10.34
CA TYR A 427 -11.20 5.66 10.43
C TYR A 427 -11.15 7.01 9.69
N MET A 428 -10.17 7.86 9.97
CA MET A 428 -10.04 9.15 9.29
C MET A 428 -9.84 8.98 7.79
N ARG A 429 -9.07 7.98 7.37
CA ARG A 429 -8.83 7.69 5.96
C ARG A 429 -10.09 7.19 5.24
N ILE A 430 -10.83 6.24 5.81
CA ILE A 430 -12.00 5.69 5.11
C ILE A 430 -13.10 6.75 4.95
N LEU A 431 -13.21 7.70 5.88
CA LEU A 431 -14.13 8.83 5.77
C LEU A 431 -13.84 9.72 4.56
N THR A 432 -12.59 9.79 4.08
CA THR A 432 -12.26 10.52 2.84
C THR A 432 -12.90 9.92 1.58
N PHE A 433 -13.34 8.66 1.66
CA PHE A 433 -14.03 7.94 0.59
C PHE A 433 -15.55 7.84 0.79
N LYS A 434 -16.08 8.41 1.89
CA LYS A 434 -17.51 8.47 2.15
C LYS A 434 -18.17 9.44 1.18
N LYS A 435 -19.25 9.03 0.54
CA LYS A 435 -20.04 9.88 -0.36
C LYS A 435 -21.13 10.63 0.39
N GLY A 436 -21.73 11.63 -0.26
CA GLY A 436 -22.77 12.48 0.34
C GLY A 436 -24.03 11.71 0.80
N ASP A 437 -24.29 10.54 0.23
CA ASP A 437 -25.39 9.65 0.61
C ASP A 437 -25.02 8.61 1.70
N GLY A 438 -23.79 8.65 2.23
CA GLY A 438 -23.29 7.71 3.24
C GLY A 438 -22.68 6.42 2.70
N SER A 439 -22.63 6.25 1.38
CA SER A 439 -22.08 5.05 0.74
C SER A 439 -20.56 5.13 0.52
N TYR A 440 -19.94 3.97 0.24
CA TYR A 440 -18.51 3.86 -0.08
C TYR A 440 -18.29 3.20 -1.45
N GLY A 441 -17.22 3.65 -2.13
CA GLY A 441 -16.67 3.03 -3.35
C GLY A 441 -15.14 2.99 -3.27
N ALA A 442 -14.48 2.26 -4.17
CA ALA A 442 -13.01 2.15 -4.20
C ALA A 442 -12.32 3.52 -4.13
N TRP A 443 -12.86 4.48 -4.89
CA TRP A 443 -12.55 5.91 -4.83
C TRP A 443 -13.83 6.75 -4.80
N THR A 444 -13.69 8.04 -4.51
CA THR A 444 -14.80 8.99 -4.48
C THR A 444 -15.56 9.08 -5.81
N HIS A 445 -14.84 9.02 -6.94
CA HIS A 445 -15.40 9.06 -8.30
C HIS A 445 -15.85 7.69 -8.83
N HIS A 446 -15.44 6.60 -8.18
CA HIS A 446 -15.82 5.24 -8.58
C HIS A 446 -17.26 4.93 -8.12
N PRO A 447 -18.08 4.16 -8.86
CA PRO A 447 -19.40 3.73 -8.40
C PRO A 447 -19.40 3.07 -7.01
N THR A 448 -20.52 3.22 -6.31
CA THR A 448 -20.72 2.70 -4.93
C THR A 448 -20.85 1.19 -4.91
N SER A 449 -20.21 0.54 -3.94
CA SER A 449 -20.38 -0.88 -3.67
C SER A 449 -21.22 -1.07 -2.40
N TYR A 450 -22.29 -1.85 -2.51
CA TYR A 450 -23.12 -2.21 -1.36
C TYR A 450 -22.34 -3.12 -0.41
N TRP A 451 -21.54 -4.02 -0.97
CA TRP A 451 -20.68 -4.90 -0.20
C TRP A 451 -19.63 -4.14 0.61
N LEU A 452 -18.92 -3.20 -0.02
CA LEU A 452 -17.91 -2.39 0.68
C LEU A 452 -18.56 -1.53 1.78
N THR A 453 -19.72 -0.96 1.50
CA THR A 453 -20.48 -0.18 2.49
C THR A 453 -20.89 -1.06 3.68
N GLY A 454 -21.36 -2.28 3.43
CA GLY A 454 -21.66 -3.26 4.49
C GLY A 454 -20.43 -3.65 5.31
N LEU A 455 -19.28 -3.86 4.67
CA LEU A 455 -18.02 -4.13 5.37
C LEU A 455 -17.62 -2.96 6.28
N VAL A 456 -17.70 -1.72 5.78
CA VAL A 456 -17.41 -0.52 6.56
C VAL A 456 -18.35 -0.43 7.78
N VAL A 457 -19.66 -0.67 7.60
CA VAL A 457 -20.62 -0.70 8.72
C VAL A 457 -20.23 -1.75 9.76
N LYS A 458 -19.90 -2.98 9.33
CA LYS A 458 -19.48 -4.06 10.24
C LYS A 458 -18.21 -3.68 11.02
N VAL A 459 -17.19 -3.17 10.35
CA VAL A 459 -15.89 -2.83 10.98
C VAL A 459 -16.03 -1.61 11.88
N MET A 460 -16.75 -0.57 11.46
CA MET A 460 -16.99 0.61 12.30
C MET A 460 -17.78 0.27 13.56
N SER A 461 -18.75 -0.64 13.46
CA SER A 461 -19.49 -1.14 14.63
C SER A 461 -18.56 -1.86 15.61
N LEU A 462 -17.60 -2.66 15.13
CA LEU A 462 -16.59 -3.31 15.98
C LEU A 462 -15.69 -2.30 16.70
N VAL A 463 -15.28 -1.25 16.00
CA VAL A 463 -14.45 -0.19 16.58
C VAL A 463 -15.24 0.61 17.61
N ALA A 464 -16.48 1.00 17.29
CA ALA A 464 -17.37 1.73 18.21
C ALA A 464 -17.66 0.92 19.48
N GLU A 465 -17.81 -0.42 19.37
CA GLU A 465 -17.97 -1.32 20.50
C GLU A 465 -16.82 -1.19 21.52
N ARG A 466 -15.58 -1.14 21.01
CA ARG A 466 -14.37 -1.05 21.85
C ARG A 466 -14.10 0.36 22.37
N GLN A 467 -14.49 1.37 21.62
CA GLN A 467 -14.47 2.76 22.06
C GLN A 467 -15.38 2.99 23.27
N ASN A 468 -16.63 2.56 23.19
CA ASN A 468 -17.63 2.79 24.23
C ASN A 468 -17.32 2.01 25.53
N ALA A 469 -16.63 0.87 25.45
CA ALA A 469 -16.18 0.09 26.60
C ALA A 469 -14.95 0.68 27.32
N GLY A 470 -14.19 1.57 26.66
CA GLY A 470 -12.94 2.16 27.16
C GLY A 470 -13.09 3.42 28.04
N GLY A 471 -14.31 3.79 28.42
CA GLY A 471 -14.67 5.00 29.16
C GLY A 471 -14.24 5.06 30.63
N GLY A 472 -13.02 4.63 30.96
CA GLY A 472 -12.34 5.03 32.20
C GLY A 472 -11.56 6.33 31.98
N GLU A 473 -11.29 7.09 33.04
CA GLU A 473 -10.60 8.41 33.06
C GLU A 473 -9.20 8.45 32.39
N LYS A 474 -8.72 7.35 31.81
CA LYS A 474 -7.43 7.21 31.10
C LYS A 474 -7.54 6.71 29.65
N GLY A 475 -8.74 6.43 29.14
CA GLY A 475 -8.96 5.96 27.76
C GLY A 475 -8.88 7.11 26.73
N ARG A 476 -7.67 7.42 26.23
CA ARG A 476 -7.45 8.44 25.19
C ARG A 476 -7.83 7.93 23.79
N TRP A 477 -9.11 7.85 23.46
CA TRP A 477 -9.52 8.02 22.06
C TRP A 477 -9.65 9.51 21.81
N ALA A 478 -8.74 10.11 21.05
CA ALA A 478 -8.74 11.56 20.79
C ALA A 478 -9.95 11.97 19.91
N GLN A 479 -10.31 11.13 18.92
CA GLN A 479 -11.57 11.21 18.16
C GLN A 479 -12.21 9.82 18.02
N GLY A 480 -13.34 9.61 18.70
CA GLY A 480 -14.14 8.39 18.56
C GLY A 480 -14.79 8.27 17.18
N VAL A 481 -15.19 7.05 16.79
CA VAL A 481 -16.08 6.82 15.65
C VAL A 481 -17.40 7.49 15.98
N SER A 482 -17.81 8.47 15.17
CA SER A 482 -19.12 9.08 15.30
C SER A 482 -20.18 8.05 14.91
N GLU A 483 -21.12 7.78 15.82
CA GLU A 483 -22.28 6.92 15.56
C GLU A 483 -23.08 7.40 14.33
N GLN A 484 -23.09 8.71 14.07
CA GLN A 484 -23.71 9.30 12.88
C GLN A 484 -23.12 8.74 11.57
N HIS A 485 -21.82 8.45 11.52
CA HIS A 485 -21.20 7.90 10.32
C HIS A 485 -21.63 6.47 10.03
N ILE A 486 -21.94 5.70 11.08
CA ILE A 486 -22.54 4.36 10.96
C ILE A 486 -23.99 4.50 10.50
N ILE A 487 -24.77 5.38 11.14
CA ILE A 487 -26.19 5.63 10.84
C ILE A 487 -26.39 6.02 9.37
N ASP A 488 -25.60 6.96 8.83
CA ASP A 488 -25.73 7.39 7.44
C ASP A 488 -25.53 6.22 6.46
N SER A 489 -24.54 5.37 6.76
CA SER A 489 -24.20 4.20 5.94
C SER A 489 -25.27 3.10 6.03
N VAL A 490 -25.86 2.92 7.23
CA VAL A 490 -27.00 2.02 7.44
C VAL A 490 -28.22 2.52 6.66
N ARG A 491 -28.57 3.80 6.78
CA ARG A 491 -29.71 4.40 6.06
C ARG A 491 -29.59 4.21 4.55
N TYR A 492 -28.38 4.36 4.01
CA TYR A 492 -28.11 4.06 2.60
C TYR A 492 -28.45 2.61 2.25
N LEU A 493 -27.95 1.63 3.02
CA LEU A 493 -28.20 0.22 2.77
C LEU A 493 -29.69 -0.13 2.88
N LEU A 494 -30.43 0.43 3.85
CA LEU A 494 -31.86 0.17 4.01
C LEU A 494 -32.68 0.54 2.77
N VAL A 495 -32.30 1.60 2.05
CA VAL A 495 -32.95 2.05 0.82
C VAL A 495 -32.63 1.17 -0.39
N LYS A 496 -31.53 0.39 -0.33
CA LYS A 496 -31.08 -0.46 -1.45
C LYS A 496 -31.59 -1.90 -1.39
N GLN A 497 -32.27 -2.30 -0.31
CA GLN A 497 -32.92 -3.61 -0.21
C GLN A 497 -34.06 -3.71 -1.23
N LYS A 498 -34.16 -4.84 -1.94
CA LYS A 498 -35.27 -5.11 -2.85
C LYS A 498 -36.56 -5.46 -2.09
N GLU A 499 -37.69 -5.46 -2.80
CA GLU A 499 -39.00 -5.81 -2.23
C GLU A 499 -39.04 -7.26 -1.69
N ASP A 500 -38.30 -8.16 -2.32
CA ASP A 500 -38.16 -9.56 -1.90
C ASP A 500 -37.24 -9.75 -0.67
N GLY A 501 -36.63 -8.67 -0.16
CA GLY A 501 -35.71 -8.69 0.98
C GLY A 501 -34.24 -8.92 0.61
N SER A 502 -33.92 -9.17 -0.67
CA SER A 502 -32.56 -9.47 -1.13
C SER A 502 -31.72 -8.22 -1.40
N PHE A 503 -30.40 -8.40 -1.38
CA PHE A 503 -29.41 -7.42 -1.82
C PHE A 503 -28.63 -7.95 -3.02
N SER A 504 -28.42 -7.09 -4.02
CA SER A 504 -27.57 -7.39 -5.17
C SER A 504 -26.73 -6.17 -5.51
N ASP A 505 -25.40 -6.32 -5.51
CA ASP A 505 -24.46 -5.21 -5.70
C ASP A 505 -24.17 -5.00 -7.20
N PRO A 506 -24.56 -3.86 -7.79
CA PRO A 506 -24.31 -3.60 -9.21
C PRO A 506 -22.83 -3.28 -9.49
N ASN A 507 -22.07 -2.82 -8.50
CA ASN A 507 -20.67 -2.40 -8.68
C ASN A 507 -19.79 -3.04 -7.59
N PRO A 508 -19.44 -4.31 -7.74
CA PRO A 508 -18.58 -4.99 -6.79
C PRO A 508 -17.15 -4.39 -6.73
N VAL A 509 -16.44 -4.67 -5.63
CA VAL A 509 -15.08 -4.17 -5.38
C VAL A 509 -14.04 -4.68 -6.38
N ILE A 510 -12.95 -3.94 -6.51
CA ILE A 510 -11.83 -4.26 -7.41
C ILE A 510 -10.95 -5.35 -6.78
N HIS A 511 -10.66 -5.23 -5.49
CA HIS A 511 -9.99 -6.23 -4.68
C HIS A 511 -10.94 -7.39 -4.34
N ARG A 512 -11.20 -8.26 -5.31
CA ARG A 512 -12.11 -9.42 -5.17
C ARG A 512 -11.69 -10.41 -4.08
N GLU A 513 -10.41 -10.43 -3.74
CA GLU A 513 -9.91 -11.19 -2.59
C GLU A 513 -10.57 -10.77 -1.27
N MET A 514 -11.15 -9.57 -1.21
CA MET A 514 -11.93 -9.09 -0.07
C MET A 514 -13.39 -9.54 -0.10
N GLN A 515 -13.99 -9.80 -1.27
CA GLN A 515 -15.37 -10.31 -1.36
C GLN A 515 -15.49 -11.79 -1.00
N GLY A 516 -14.37 -12.52 -1.03
CA GLY A 516 -14.35 -13.92 -0.64
C GLY A 516 -15.21 -14.79 -1.56
N GLY A 517 -15.99 -15.69 -0.98
CA GLY A 517 -16.91 -16.56 -1.73
C GLY A 517 -18.17 -15.88 -2.30
N ILE A 518 -18.39 -14.59 -2.03
CA ILE A 518 -19.56 -13.81 -2.47
C ILE A 518 -19.46 -13.53 -3.97
N GLY A 519 -20.19 -14.34 -4.74
CA GLY A 519 -20.19 -14.35 -6.20
C GLY A 519 -20.78 -15.64 -6.74
N GLY A 520 -20.87 -15.84 -8.06
CA GLY A 520 -21.42 -17.06 -8.66
C GLY A 520 -22.95 -17.12 -8.73
N ILE A 521 -23.52 -18.33 -8.86
CA ILE A 521 -24.97 -18.56 -9.07
C ILE A 521 -25.79 -18.16 -7.83
N GLU A 522 -25.24 -18.37 -6.64
CA GLU A 522 -25.88 -18.08 -5.34
C GLU A 522 -25.33 -16.79 -4.68
N GLY A 523 -24.77 -15.88 -5.49
CA GLY A 523 -24.10 -14.67 -5.01
C GLY A 523 -25.03 -13.71 -4.27
N ASP A 524 -26.28 -13.56 -4.72
CA ASP A 524 -27.26 -12.65 -4.11
C ASP A 524 -27.67 -13.11 -2.69
N VAL A 525 -27.76 -14.42 -2.46
CA VAL A 525 -28.05 -14.99 -1.12
C VAL A 525 -26.89 -14.70 -0.17
N ALA A 526 -25.66 -14.96 -0.60
CA ALA A 526 -24.47 -14.70 0.20
C ALA A 526 -24.27 -13.18 0.48
N MET A 527 -24.56 -12.33 -0.50
CA MET A 527 -24.55 -10.87 -0.35
C MET A 527 -25.58 -10.41 0.69
N THR A 528 -26.79 -10.93 0.60
CA THR A 528 -27.89 -10.64 1.53
C THR A 528 -27.51 -11.05 2.95
N ALA A 529 -26.96 -12.25 3.14
CA ALA A 529 -26.49 -12.72 4.44
C ALA A 529 -25.38 -11.83 5.02
N PHE A 530 -24.39 -11.46 4.21
CA PHE A 530 -23.29 -10.58 4.64
C PHE A 530 -23.78 -9.20 5.10
N ILE A 531 -24.61 -8.53 4.30
CA ILE A 531 -25.15 -7.20 4.63
C ILE A 531 -26.05 -7.29 5.87
N THR A 532 -26.86 -8.34 5.99
CA THR A 532 -27.74 -8.53 7.16
C THR A 532 -26.95 -8.70 8.45
N VAL A 533 -25.84 -9.46 8.43
CA VAL A 533 -24.91 -9.55 9.58
C VAL A 533 -24.33 -8.18 9.94
N ALA A 534 -23.94 -7.38 8.95
CA ALA A 534 -23.43 -6.03 9.18
C ALA A 534 -24.48 -5.10 9.80
N LEU A 535 -25.73 -5.15 9.31
CA LEU A 535 -26.85 -4.39 9.86
C LEU A 535 -27.17 -4.82 11.31
N ASN A 536 -27.19 -6.13 11.58
CA ASN A 536 -27.44 -6.64 12.94
C ASN A 536 -26.35 -6.20 13.93
N ARG A 537 -25.09 -6.19 13.50
CA ARG A 537 -23.95 -5.65 14.27
C ARG A 537 -24.08 -4.16 14.57
N SER A 538 -24.72 -3.38 13.70
CA SER A 538 -24.88 -1.93 13.86
C SER A 538 -25.99 -1.52 14.84
N LEU A 539 -26.94 -2.41 15.16
CA LEU A 539 -28.12 -2.11 15.99
C LEU A 539 -27.83 -1.39 17.32
N PRO A 540 -26.76 -1.71 18.08
CA PRO A 540 -26.44 -1.02 19.33
C PRO A 540 -26.07 0.46 19.15
N PHE A 541 -25.61 0.86 17.96
CA PHE A 541 -25.10 2.20 17.64
C PHE A 541 -26.13 3.08 16.91
N LEU A 542 -27.35 2.58 16.73
CA LEU A 542 -28.46 3.36 16.18
C LEU A 542 -29.14 4.11 17.32
N THR A 543 -29.02 5.44 17.33
CA THR A 543 -29.52 6.30 18.42
C THR A 543 -31.03 6.51 18.38
N ASP A 544 -31.61 6.62 17.18
CA ASP A 544 -33.06 6.79 17.00
C ASP A 544 -33.79 5.44 17.08
N ASN A 545 -34.85 5.39 17.90
CA ASN A 545 -35.74 4.24 18.01
C ASN A 545 -36.42 3.91 16.68
N LYS A 546 -36.73 4.92 15.86
CA LYS A 546 -37.32 4.72 14.54
C LYS A 546 -36.33 4.01 13.61
N GLU A 547 -35.10 4.50 13.51
CA GLU A 547 -34.06 3.89 12.69
C GLU A 547 -33.76 2.45 13.12
N ARG A 548 -33.70 2.20 14.44
CA ARG A 548 -33.53 0.85 14.98
C ARG A 548 -34.71 -0.07 14.61
N SER A 549 -35.93 0.44 14.64
CA SER A 549 -37.13 -0.31 14.24
C SER A 549 -37.12 -0.63 12.73
N ASP A 550 -36.81 0.37 11.89
CA ASP A 550 -36.74 0.22 10.44
C ASP A 550 -35.65 -0.79 10.05
N THR A 551 -34.50 -0.74 10.75
CA THR A 551 -33.39 -1.68 10.54
C THR A 551 -33.79 -3.10 10.94
N LYS A 552 -34.47 -3.28 12.07
CA LYS A 552 -35.00 -4.60 12.48
C LYS A 552 -36.02 -5.14 11.48
N ALA A 553 -36.90 -4.29 10.93
CA ALA A 553 -37.86 -4.70 9.90
C ALA A 553 -37.16 -5.17 8.63
N ASN A 554 -36.11 -4.47 8.19
CA ASN A 554 -35.31 -4.88 7.03
C ASN A 554 -34.49 -6.15 7.28
N ILE A 555 -33.95 -6.33 8.49
CA ILE A 555 -33.32 -7.59 8.91
C ILE A 555 -34.33 -8.73 8.84
N SER A 556 -35.56 -8.54 9.34
CA SER A 556 -36.63 -9.56 9.27
C SER A 556 -36.92 -9.97 7.84
N LYS A 557 -37.11 -9.00 6.92
CA LYS A 557 -37.33 -9.29 5.50
C LYS A 557 -36.17 -10.06 4.86
N ALA A 558 -34.94 -9.68 5.20
CA ALA A 558 -33.76 -10.38 4.70
C ALA A 558 -33.68 -11.80 5.26
N THR A 559 -33.97 -12.02 6.54
CA THR A 559 -33.99 -13.36 7.13
C THR A 559 -35.10 -14.23 6.57
N ASP A 560 -36.27 -13.67 6.27
CA ASP A 560 -37.39 -14.40 5.64
C ASP A 560 -37.00 -14.86 4.22
N TYR A 561 -36.36 -13.98 3.45
CA TYR A 561 -35.78 -14.31 2.15
C TYR A 561 -34.72 -15.43 2.26
N LEU A 562 -33.81 -15.31 3.22
CA LEU A 562 -32.76 -16.32 3.43
C LEU A 562 -33.36 -17.67 3.80
N LEU A 563 -34.34 -17.71 4.71
CA LEU A 563 -35.05 -18.93 5.13
C LEU A 563 -35.72 -19.64 3.95
N SER A 564 -36.40 -18.91 3.07
CA SER A 564 -37.09 -19.50 1.92
C SER A 564 -36.14 -20.10 0.87
N HIS A 565 -34.86 -19.71 0.88
CA HIS A 565 -33.86 -20.17 -0.09
C HIS A 565 -32.93 -21.26 0.46
N VAL A 566 -32.94 -21.55 1.77
CA VAL A 566 -32.03 -22.52 2.41
C VAL A 566 -32.06 -23.89 1.72
N GLU A 567 -33.25 -24.42 1.42
CA GLU A 567 -33.40 -25.75 0.79
C GLU A 567 -32.78 -25.82 -0.61
N GLY A 568 -32.82 -24.72 -1.36
CA GLY A 568 -32.28 -24.63 -2.73
C GLY A 568 -30.75 -24.48 -2.80
N LEU A 569 -30.09 -24.05 -1.72
CA LEU A 569 -28.64 -23.79 -1.72
C LEU A 569 -27.81 -25.06 -1.88
N GLN A 570 -26.83 -25.03 -2.79
CA GLN A 570 -25.94 -26.15 -3.06
C GLN A 570 -24.48 -25.82 -2.74
N ARG A 571 -24.07 -24.54 -2.75
CA ARG A 571 -22.67 -24.19 -2.44
C ARG A 571 -22.44 -24.17 -0.93
N PRO A 572 -21.44 -24.91 -0.42
CA PRO A 572 -21.09 -24.89 1.00
C PRO A 572 -20.86 -23.48 1.56
N TYR A 573 -20.25 -22.58 0.77
CA TYR A 573 -20.07 -21.18 1.15
C TYR A 573 -21.39 -20.44 1.41
N ALA A 574 -22.34 -20.53 0.49
CA ALA A 574 -23.63 -19.84 0.59
C ALA A 574 -24.44 -20.40 1.76
N VAL A 575 -24.40 -21.72 1.97
CA VAL A 575 -25.01 -22.37 3.15
C VAL A 575 -24.36 -21.89 4.44
N ALA A 576 -23.02 -21.82 4.51
CA ALA A 576 -22.30 -21.44 5.72
C ALA A 576 -22.59 -20.01 6.18
N ILE A 577 -22.49 -19.03 5.28
CA ILE A 577 -22.78 -17.62 5.61
C ILE A 577 -24.28 -17.42 5.93
N THR A 578 -25.17 -18.14 5.26
CA THR A 578 -26.62 -18.08 5.52
C THR A 578 -26.94 -18.66 6.89
N ALA A 579 -26.41 -19.85 7.22
CA ALA A 579 -26.59 -20.47 8.53
C ALA A 579 -26.06 -19.57 9.66
N TYR A 580 -24.87 -18.96 9.47
CA TYR A 580 -24.33 -18.00 10.43
C TYR A 580 -25.24 -16.77 10.59
N CYS A 581 -25.68 -16.17 9.48
CA CYS A 581 -26.57 -15.02 9.48
C CYS A 581 -27.87 -15.32 10.23
N LEU A 582 -28.54 -16.44 9.91
CA LEU A 582 -29.77 -16.85 10.57
C LEU A 582 -29.55 -17.10 12.07
N SER A 583 -28.43 -17.72 12.45
CA SER A 583 -28.10 -18.02 13.85
C SER A 583 -27.93 -16.78 14.73
N VAL A 584 -27.49 -15.66 14.15
CA VAL A 584 -27.18 -14.42 14.88
C VAL A 584 -28.27 -13.36 14.71
N CYS A 585 -29.00 -13.36 13.59
CA CYS A 585 -30.00 -12.33 13.27
C CYS A 585 -31.44 -12.73 13.66
N LEU A 586 -31.76 -14.03 13.74
CA LEU A 586 -33.09 -14.47 14.17
C LEU A 586 -33.23 -14.37 15.70
N THR A 587 -34.44 -14.00 16.13
CA THR A 587 -34.76 -13.96 17.57
C THR A 587 -34.94 -15.37 18.14
N ASP A 588 -35.56 -16.27 17.37
CA ASP A 588 -35.66 -17.69 17.70
C ASP A 588 -34.60 -18.50 16.94
N ARG A 589 -33.58 -18.96 17.68
CA ARG A 589 -32.47 -19.74 17.11
C ARG A 589 -32.90 -21.10 16.55
N LYS A 590 -34.05 -21.64 16.97
CA LYS A 590 -34.54 -22.93 16.45
C LYS A 590 -34.85 -22.88 14.97
N GLN A 591 -35.28 -21.71 14.48
CA GLN A 591 -35.54 -21.52 13.05
C GLN A 591 -34.27 -21.59 12.19
N ALA A 592 -33.08 -21.43 12.79
CA ALA A 592 -31.80 -21.60 12.11
C ALA A 592 -31.32 -23.07 12.08
N GLU A 593 -31.94 -23.99 12.84
CA GLU A 593 -31.53 -25.41 12.90
C GLU A 593 -31.54 -26.10 11.54
N PRO A 594 -32.55 -25.93 10.65
CA PRO A 594 -32.53 -26.56 9.33
C PRO A 594 -31.31 -26.14 8.48
N ALA A 595 -30.91 -24.87 8.57
CA ALA A 595 -29.72 -24.37 7.89
C ALA A 595 -28.44 -24.94 8.50
N TRP A 596 -28.39 -25.10 9.82
CA TRP A 596 -27.27 -25.72 10.52
C TRP A 596 -27.13 -27.22 10.21
N GLU A 597 -28.22 -27.98 10.20
CA GLU A 597 -28.21 -29.41 9.83
C GLU A 597 -27.75 -29.61 8.38
N LYS A 598 -28.23 -28.76 7.46
CA LYS A 598 -27.78 -28.79 6.07
C LYS A 598 -26.29 -28.50 5.95
N LEU A 599 -25.77 -27.54 6.72
CA LEU A 599 -24.35 -27.23 6.73
C LEU A 599 -23.52 -28.41 7.26
N LYS A 600 -23.97 -29.08 8.33
CA LYS A 600 -23.31 -30.29 8.84
C LYS A 600 -23.26 -31.42 7.81
N GLY A 601 -24.32 -31.58 7.02
CA GLY A 601 -24.37 -32.56 5.92
C GLY A 601 -23.36 -32.31 4.79
N LEU A 602 -22.80 -31.09 4.69
CA LEU A 602 -21.78 -30.72 3.69
C LEU A 602 -20.34 -30.81 4.24
N ALA A 603 -20.17 -31.21 5.50
CA ALA A 603 -18.85 -31.32 6.11
C ALA A 603 -18.06 -32.50 5.53
N THR A 604 -16.76 -32.31 5.32
CA THR A 604 -15.84 -33.38 4.93
C THR A 604 -14.92 -33.71 6.11
N GLU A 605 -14.81 -34.99 6.45
CA GLU A 605 -13.90 -35.45 7.50
C GLU A 605 -12.46 -35.50 6.99
N GLY A 606 -11.56 -34.79 7.68
CA GLY A 606 -10.11 -34.87 7.48
C GLY A 606 -9.45 -35.85 8.44
N LYS A 607 -8.11 -35.84 8.46
CA LYS A 607 -7.31 -36.58 9.45
C LYS A 607 -7.59 -36.05 10.87
N ASP A 608 -7.51 -36.92 11.87
CA ASP A 608 -7.61 -36.60 13.31
C ASP A 608 -8.95 -35.97 13.77
N ASN A 609 -10.06 -36.31 13.08
CA ASN A 609 -11.43 -35.82 13.38
C ASN A 609 -11.60 -34.29 13.20
N CYS A 610 -10.75 -33.67 12.39
CA CYS A 610 -10.84 -32.26 12.02
C CYS A 610 -11.63 -32.13 10.70
N ARG A 611 -12.71 -31.35 10.72
CA ARG A 611 -13.67 -31.23 9.61
C ARG A 611 -13.53 -29.89 8.90
N GLY A 612 -13.50 -29.94 7.57
CA GLY A 612 -13.45 -28.77 6.69
C GLY A 612 -14.62 -28.75 5.71
N TRP A 613 -14.98 -27.56 5.25
CA TRP A 613 -16.04 -27.36 4.26
C TRP A 613 -15.43 -26.91 2.94
N TYR A 614 -15.18 -27.89 2.07
CA TYR A 614 -14.50 -27.68 0.79
C TYR A 614 -15.40 -27.01 -0.23
N ALA A 615 -14.85 -25.97 -0.87
CA ALA A 615 -15.53 -25.31 -1.98
C ALA A 615 -15.59 -26.26 -3.19
N ASN A 616 -16.79 -26.55 -3.69
CA ASN A 616 -16.98 -27.36 -4.89
C ASN A 616 -16.51 -26.60 -6.14
N ALA A 617 -15.39 -27.03 -6.72
CA ALA A 617 -14.81 -26.44 -7.93
C ALA A 617 -15.75 -26.51 -9.17
N GLY A 618 -16.71 -27.43 -9.16
CA GLY A 618 -17.70 -27.64 -10.24
C GLY A 618 -18.96 -26.75 -10.17
N MET A 619 -19.16 -25.97 -9.09
CA MET A 619 -20.31 -25.05 -8.95
C MET A 619 -19.91 -23.57 -9.04
N VAL A 620 -18.77 -23.30 -9.68
CA VAL A 620 -18.36 -21.97 -10.08
C VAL A 620 -18.75 -21.82 -11.55
N ASN A 621 -19.69 -20.91 -11.83
CA ASN A 621 -20.16 -20.63 -13.18
C ASN A 621 -18.94 -20.45 -14.11
N GLU A 622 -18.84 -21.19 -15.22
CA GLU A 622 -17.61 -21.20 -16.04
C GLU A 622 -17.24 -19.81 -16.54
N GLU A 623 -18.24 -18.97 -16.82
CA GLU A 623 -18.08 -17.56 -17.21
C GLU A 623 -17.60 -16.64 -16.08
N LYS A 624 -17.79 -17.02 -14.79
CA LYS A 624 -17.43 -16.22 -13.61
C LYS A 624 -16.26 -16.80 -12.79
N LYS A 625 -15.56 -17.81 -13.31
CA LYS A 625 -14.46 -18.51 -12.63
C LYS A 625 -13.25 -17.62 -12.29
N HIS A 626 -13.10 -16.49 -12.96
CA HIS A 626 -12.04 -15.49 -12.72
C HIS A 626 -12.30 -14.54 -11.56
N TYR A 627 -13.51 -14.50 -11.02
CA TYR A 627 -13.91 -13.56 -9.96
C TYR A 627 -13.84 -14.17 -8.56
N VAL A 628 -13.35 -15.39 -8.46
CA VAL A 628 -13.49 -16.26 -7.29
C VAL A 628 -12.06 -16.57 -6.81
N PRO A 629 -11.69 -16.24 -5.56
CA PRO A 629 -10.39 -16.59 -4.98
C PRO A 629 -10.08 -18.09 -5.12
N THR A 630 -8.83 -18.49 -4.91
CA THR A 630 -8.45 -19.92 -4.95
C THR A 630 -9.43 -20.76 -4.12
N THR A 631 -9.77 -21.96 -4.60
CA THR A 631 -10.70 -22.87 -3.90
C THR A 631 -10.29 -23.10 -2.45
N GLU A 632 -8.98 -23.04 -2.16
CA GLU A 632 -8.40 -23.06 -0.82
C GLU A 632 -8.82 -21.87 0.05
N ALA A 633 -8.74 -20.63 -0.45
CA ALA A 633 -9.14 -19.44 0.32
C ALA A 633 -10.64 -19.46 0.67
N ILE A 634 -11.50 -19.89 -0.26
CA ILE A 634 -12.95 -19.99 -0.03
C ILE A 634 -13.27 -21.11 0.95
N THR A 635 -12.52 -22.21 0.91
CA THR A 635 -12.66 -23.31 1.88
C THR A 635 -12.35 -22.82 3.29
N VAL A 636 -11.30 -21.99 3.45
CA VAL A 636 -10.97 -21.36 4.75
C VAL A 636 -12.10 -20.45 5.21
N GLU A 637 -12.59 -19.55 4.34
CA GLU A 637 -13.68 -18.65 4.70
C GLU A 637 -14.99 -19.40 5.04
N THR A 638 -15.33 -20.44 4.26
CA THR A 638 -16.51 -21.29 4.49
C THR A 638 -16.42 -21.98 5.85
N THR A 639 -15.27 -22.57 6.15
CA THR A 639 -15.05 -23.26 7.43
C THR A 639 -15.05 -22.27 8.60
N ALA A 640 -14.58 -21.04 8.40
CA ALA A 640 -14.66 -19.98 9.42
C ALA A 640 -16.11 -19.56 9.72
N TYR A 641 -16.98 -19.43 8.71
CA TYR A 641 -18.41 -19.23 8.95
C TYR A 641 -19.08 -20.45 9.62
N ALA A 642 -18.67 -21.68 9.28
CA ALA A 642 -19.15 -22.88 9.95
C ALA A 642 -18.75 -22.90 11.44
N LEU A 643 -17.52 -22.51 11.77
CA LEU A 643 -17.06 -22.34 13.15
C LEU A 643 -17.89 -21.30 13.91
N LEU A 644 -18.11 -20.12 13.30
CA LEU A 644 -18.95 -19.07 13.89
C LEU A 644 -20.39 -19.55 14.14
N THR A 645 -20.93 -20.35 13.22
CA THR A 645 -22.27 -20.95 13.35
C THR A 645 -22.31 -21.96 14.50
N ALA A 646 -21.32 -22.84 14.61
CA ALA A 646 -21.21 -23.80 15.70
C ALA A 646 -21.13 -23.10 17.07
N VAL A 647 -20.32 -22.03 17.17
CA VAL A 647 -20.21 -21.20 18.39
C VAL A 647 -21.55 -20.54 18.72
N ALA A 648 -22.27 -20.01 17.72
CA ALA A 648 -23.60 -19.41 17.92
C ALA A 648 -24.65 -20.42 18.43
N HIS A 649 -24.60 -21.66 17.95
CA HIS A 649 -25.44 -22.78 18.41
C HIS A 649 -24.95 -23.44 19.71
N LYS A 650 -23.79 -23.04 20.24
CA LYS A 650 -23.11 -23.66 21.39
C LYS A 650 -22.79 -25.15 21.18
N ASP A 651 -22.56 -25.54 19.94
CA ASP A 651 -22.19 -26.91 19.56
C ASP A 651 -20.67 -27.09 19.67
N ALA A 652 -20.25 -27.59 20.83
CA ALA A 652 -18.85 -27.73 21.18
C ALA A 652 -18.08 -28.68 20.26
N GLU A 653 -18.66 -29.84 19.94
CA GLU A 653 -17.96 -30.87 19.16
C GLU A 653 -17.63 -30.38 17.76
N TRP A 654 -18.62 -29.76 17.10
CA TRP A 654 -18.45 -29.19 15.77
C TRP A 654 -17.52 -27.97 15.77
N ALA A 655 -17.59 -27.13 16.81
CA ALA A 655 -16.67 -26.00 16.95
C ALA A 655 -15.21 -26.45 17.09
N ASP A 656 -14.92 -27.49 17.88
CA ASP A 656 -13.55 -28.01 18.05
C ASP A 656 -13.00 -28.60 16.75
N SER A 657 -13.84 -29.34 16.02
CA SER A 657 -13.47 -29.95 14.75
C SER A 657 -13.18 -28.91 13.66
N ALA A 658 -14.02 -27.88 13.53
CA ALA A 658 -13.83 -26.79 12.58
C ALA A 658 -12.61 -25.92 12.93
N ALA A 659 -12.43 -25.60 14.22
CA ALA A 659 -11.27 -24.86 14.70
C ALA A 659 -9.97 -25.64 14.45
N CYS A 660 -9.94 -26.96 14.71
CA CYS A 660 -8.78 -27.79 14.38
C CYS A 660 -8.41 -27.66 12.89
N TRP A 661 -9.39 -27.81 11.99
CA TRP A 661 -9.14 -27.73 10.57
C TRP A 661 -8.61 -26.36 10.16
N LEU A 662 -9.21 -25.26 10.64
CA LEU A 662 -8.72 -23.90 10.36
C LEU A 662 -7.28 -23.71 10.82
N THR A 663 -6.93 -24.20 12.01
CA THR A 663 -5.56 -24.08 12.50
C THR A 663 -4.53 -24.81 11.63
N SER A 664 -4.92 -25.88 10.93
CA SER A 664 -4.04 -26.59 10.01
C SER A 664 -3.73 -25.79 8.73
N GLN A 665 -4.61 -24.87 8.33
CA GLN A 665 -4.52 -24.12 7.07
C GLN A 665 -3.83 -22.76 7.21
N GLU A 666 -3.42 -22.42 8.43
CA GLU A 666 -2.80 -21.15 8.74
C GLU A 666 -1.34 -21.12 8.30
N ASN A 667 -0.92 -20.02 7.67
CA ASN A 667 0.46 -19.83 7.23
C ASN A 667 1.43 -19.58 8.41
N TYR A 668 2.74 -19.68 8.20
CA TYR A 668 3.77 -19.51 9.24
C TYR A 668 3.69 -18.16 9.98
N GLY A 669 3.38 -17.09 9.23
CA GLY A 669 3.28 -15.72 9.74
C GLY A 669 1.97 -15.36 10.48
N GLY A 670 1.02 -16.29 10.59
CA GLY A 670 -0.28 -16.03 11.25
C GLY A 670 -1.30 -15.32 10.37
N GLY A 671 -1.45 -15.78 9.14
CA GLY A 671 -2.55 -15.40 8.24
C GLY A 671 -2.97 -16.59 7.38
N PHE A 672 -3.91 -16.38 6.46
CA PHE A 672 -4.39 -17.41 5.53
C PHE A 672 -4.05 -17.05 4.08
N LYS A 673 -4.78 -17.60 3.11
CA LYS A 673 -4.44 -17.52 1.68
C LYS A 673 -4.81 -16.17 1.07
N SER A 674 -5.83 -15.51 1.60
CA SER A 674 -6.40 -14.26 1.12
C SER A 674 -6.54 -13.24 2.26
N THR A 675 -7.18 -12.10 1.99
CA THR A 675 -7.55 -11.14 3.04
C THR A 675 -8.86 -11.51 3.71
N GLN A 676 -9.90 -11.82 2.93
CA GLN A 676 -11.23 -12.07 3.48
C GLN A 676 -11.28 -13.33 4.34
N ASP A 677 -10.63 -14.41 3.90
CA ASP A 677 -10.50 -15.64 4.68
C ASP A 677 -9.77 -15.38 6.01
N THR A 678 -8.72 -14.56 6.00
CA THR A 678 -7.99 -14.16 7.20
C THR A 678 -8.85 -13.34 8.14
N ILE A 679 -9.64 -12.38 7.64
CA ILE A 679 -10.55 -11.56 8.46
C ILE A 679 -11.62 -12.45 9.13
N VAL A 680 -12.28 -13.30 8.36
CA VAL A 680 -13.36 -14.17 8.88
C VAL A 680 -12.80 -15.26 9.79
N ALA A 681 -11.65 -15.85 9.47
CA ALA A 681 -10.99 -16.85 10.32
C ALA A 681 -10.48 -16.23 11.63
N LEU A 682 -9.94 -15.01 11.59
CA LEU A 682 -9.55 -14.27 12.80
C LEU A 682 -10.77 -14.02 13.70
N GLU A 683 -11.88 -13.57 13.12
CA GLU A 683 -13.14 -13.39 13.85
C GLU A 683 -13.65 -14.71 14.44
N ALA A 684 -13.68 -15.78 13.65
CA ALA A 684 -14.19 -17.08 14.06
C ALA A 684 -13.36 -17.71 15.18
N LEU A 685 -12.04 -17.70 15.04
CA LEU A 685 -11.12 -18.22 16.05
C LEU A 685 -11.15 -17.35 17.31
N SER A 686 -11.28 -16.03 17.18
CA SER A 686 -11.42 -15.13 18.34
C SER A 686 -12.70 -15.40 19.13
N GLU A 687 -13.85 -15.54 18.46
CA GLU A 687 -15.12 -15.86 19.12
C GLU A 687 -15.11 -17.26 19.73
N TYR A 688 -14.53 -18.25 19.05
CA TYR A 688 -14.32 -19.58 19.60
C TYR A 688 -13.45 -19.54 20.87
N ALA A 689 -12.33 -18.82 20.83
CA ALA A 689 -11.41 -18.65 21.95
C ALA A 689 -12.06 -17.98 23.16
N LEU A 690 -12.86 -16.94 22.94
CA LEU A 690 -13.55 -16.20 24.02
C LEU A 690 -14.66 -17.03 24.69
N ASN A 691 -15.24 -18.00 23.98
CA ASN A 691 -16.35 -18.83 24.48
C ASN A 691 -15.90 -20.18 25.05
N ARG A 692 -14.59 -20.49 25.09
CA ARG A 692 -14.04 -21.76 25.59
C ARG A 692 -13.23 -21.58 26.88
N PRO A 693 -13.31 -22.55 27.83
CA PRO A 693 -12.43 -22.56 28.99
C PRO A 693 -10.97 -22.80 28.57
N GLN A 694 -10.02 -22.21 29.30
CA GLN A 694 -8.60 -22.48 29.07
C GLN A 694 -8.28 -23.95 29.41
N PRO A 695 -7.59 -24.69 28.52
CA PRO A 695 -7.20 -26.07 28.78
C PRO A 695 -6.00 -26.16 29.74
N PRO A 696 -5.70 -27.37 30.24
CA PRO A 696 -4.56 -27.61 31.10
C PRO A 696 -3.23 -27.31 30.40
N ILE A 697 -2.26 -27.01 31.25
CA ILE A 697 -0.88 -26.67 30.92
C ILE A 697 -0.22 -27.76 30.05
N THR A 698 0.50 -27.35 29.01
CA THR A 698 1.28 -28.23 28.12
C THR A 698 2.77 -27.96 28.31
N GLU A 699 3.52 -28.95 28.79
CA GLU A 699 4.99 -28.91 28.93
C GLU A 699 5.61 -29.86 27.89
N VAL A 700 6.30 -29.30 26.89
CA VAL A 700 6.91 -30.11 25.82
C VAL A 700 8.37 -29.74 25.63
N GLU A 701 9.26 -30.73 25.76
CA GLU A 701 10.65 -30.61 25.35
C GLU A 701 10.85 -31.32 24.00
N VAL A 702 11.43 -30.59 23.05
CA VAL A 702 11.82 -31.06 21.73
C VAL A 702 13.32 -31.03 21.62
N GLN A 703 13.89 -32.14 21.19
CA GLN A 703 15.31 -32.24 20.91
C GLN A 703 15.48 -32.52 19.42
N PHE A 704 16.10 -31.60 18.70
CA PHE A 704 16.43 -31.77 17.30
C PHE A 704 17.78 -32.48 17.21
N THR A 705 17.78 -33.71 16.70
CA THR A 705 19.00 -34.50 16.53
C THR A 705 19.29 -34.62 15.04
N ILE A 706 20.52 -34.29 14.65
CA ILE A 706 20.94 -34.34 13.24
C ILE A 706 21.74 -35.63 13.03
N PRO A 707 21.34 -36.51 12.11
CA PRO A 707 22.17 -37.66 11.75
C PRO A 707 23.53 -37.16 11.23
N GLY A 708 24.63 -37.53 11.89
CA GLY A 708 26.01 -37.22 11.47
C GLY A 708 26.66 -35.96 12.06
N LYS A 709 25.97 -35.18 12.91
CA LYS A 709 26.57 -34.09 13.70
C LYS A 709 26.21 -34.24 15.19
N SER A 710 27.13 -33.93 16.09
CA SER A 710 26.93 -34.02 17.55
C SER A 710 26.15 -32.85 18.17
N ASP A 711 25.72 -31.88 17.38
CA ASP A 711 24.97 -30.71 17.86
C ASP A 711 23.49 -31.07 18.06
N ILE A 712 23.03 -30.95 19.31
CA ILE A 712 21.62 -31.11 19.70
C ILE A 712 21.06 -29.71 19.94
N GLN A 713 20.05 -29.29 19.16
CA GLN A 713 19.29 -28.09 19.48
C GLN A 713 18.08 -28.46 20.32
N LYS A 714 17.90 -27.78 21.45
CA LYS A 714 16.78 -28.00 22.37
C LYS A 714 15.78 -26.85 22.27
N LEU A 715 14.51 -27.23 22.27
CA LEU A 715 13.36 -26.33 22.20
C LEU A 715 12.42 -26.76 23.33
N SER A 716 12.21 -25.90 24.32
CA SER A 716 11.36 -26.22 25.48
C SER A 716 10.16 -25.28 25.51
N LEU A 717 8.95 -25.84 25.51
CA LEU A 717 7.69 -25.14 25.75
C LEU A 717 7.40 -25.18 27.24
N ASP A 718 7.42 -24.01 27.88
CA ASP A 718 7.20 -23.82 29.33
C ASP A 718 5.77 -23.29 29.62
N ASN A 719 5.34 -23.38 30.89
CA ASN A 719 4.02 -23.09 31.44
C ASN A 719 3.49 -21.67 31.19
N LYS A 720 4.34 -20.76 30.72
CA LYS A 720 3.93 -19.42 30.32
C LYS A 720 3.17 -19.40 29.00
N GLY A 721 3.16 -20.51 28.26
CA GLY A 721 2.53 -20.53 26.97
C GLY A 721 3.19 -19.52 26.03
N ASP A 722 4.50 -19.41 26.05
CA ASP A 722 5.22 -18.65 25.03
C ASP A 722 5.35 -19.48 23.75
N LYS A 723 5.23 -18.83 22.60
CA LYS A 723 5.63 -19.37 21.31
C LYS A 723 7.15 -19.53 21.34
N VAL A 724 7.66 -20.72 21.06
CA VAL A 724 9.11 -20.90 20.89
C VAL A 724 9.39 -21.13 19.41
N GLU A 725 9.88 -20.07 18.77
CA GLU A 725 10.35 -20.08 17.40
C GLU A 725 11.87 -20.20 17.42
N THR A 726 12.40 -21.23 16.77
CA THR A 726 13.84 -21.38 16.57
C THR A 726 14.15 -21.41 15.09
N GLU A 727 15.04 -20.52 14.68
CA GLU A 727 15.63 -20.55 13.35
C GLU A 727 16.72 -21.63 13.30
N LEU A 728 16.46 -22.72 12.59
CA LEU A 728 17.36 -23.86 12.51
C LEU A 728 18.24 -23.77 11.25
N LYS A 729 19.19 -22.82 11.25
CA LYS A 729 20.15 -22.60 10.16
C LYS A 729 21.08 -23.78 9.85
N ARG A 730 21.20 -24.76 10.76
CA ARG A 730 22.18 -25.86 10.65
C ARG A 730 21.58 -27.18 10.13
N LEU A 731 20.29 -27.20 9.80
CA LEU A 731 19.55 -28.41 9.38
C LEU A 731 19.46 -28.64 7.87
N ILE A 732 19.94 -27.69 7.05
CA ILE A 732 19.77 -27.74 5.59
C ILE A 732 20.71 -28.76 4.93
N GLY A 733 20.18 -29.53 3.97
CA GLY A 733 20.96 -30.44 3.12
C GLY A 733 20.95 -31.91 3.54
N ASN A 734 20.27 -32.26 4.64
CA ASN A 734 20.13 -33.64 5.10
C ASN A 734 18.82 -34.28 4.60
N PRO A 735 18.85 -35.57 4.22
CA PRO A 735 17.68 -36.25 3.65
C PRO A 735 16.56 -36.50 4.68
N ILE A 736 16.90 -36.66 5.96
CA ILE A 736 15.92 -37.00 7.02
C ILE A 736 16.42 -36.36 8.33
N ILE A 737 15.56 -35.63 9.01
CA ILE A 737 15.81 -35.06 10.34
C ILE A 737 14.89 -35.76 11.34
N ASP A 738 15.45 -36.50 12.29
CA ASP A 738 14.71 -37.16 13.37
C ASP A 738 14.56 -36.22 14.56
N VAL A 739 13.32 -35.93 14.93
CA VAL A 739 12.98 -35.07 16.07
C VAL A 739 12.30 -35.89 17.16
N PRO A 740 13.05 -36.41 18.15
CA PRO A 740 12.46 -36.99 19.34
C PRO A 740 11.74 -35.93 20.18
N LEU A 741 10.47 -36.20 20.50
CA LEU A 741 9.64 -35.37 21.36
C LEU A 741 9.43 -36.05 22.71
N THR A 742 9.56 -35.29 23.80
CA THR A 742 9.34 -35.75 25.17
C THR A 742 8.56 -34.69 25.96
N GLY A 743 7.46 -35.07 26.60
CA GLY A 743 6.64 -34.11 27.36
C GLY A 743 5.23 -34.62 27.62
N GLN A 744 4.39 -33.74 28.15
CA GLN A 744 2.96 -33.96 28.39
C GLN A 744 2.14 -32.81 27.79
N GLY A 745 1.00 -33.15 27.19
CA GLY A 745 0.14 -32.21 26.47
C GLY A 745 0.15 -32.42 24.96
N LYS A 746 -0.61 -31.59 24.24
CA LYS A 746 -0.58 -31.58 22.77
C LYS A 746 0.09 -30.31 22.26
N ALA A 747 0.72 -30.41 21.10
CA ALA A 747 1.41 -29.28 20.50
C ALA A 747 1.24 -29.26 18.99
N LYS A 748 1.31 -28.06 18.43
CA LYS A 748 1.36 -27.79 17.01
C LYS A 748 2.80 -27.46 16.66
N MET A 749 3.35 -28.15 15.67
CA MET A 749 4.67 -27.87 15.11
C MET A 749 4.48 -27.43 13.65
N LYS A 750 4.97 -26.23 13.33
CA LYS A 750 5.06 -25.76 11.95
C LYS A 750 6.51 -25.75 11.52
N VAL A 751 6.77 -26.35 10.36
CA VAL A 751 8.06 -26.36 9.69
C VAL A 751 7.93 -25.52 8.43
N THR A 752 8.81 -24.53 8.26
CA THR A 752 8.82 -23.67 7.07
C THR A 752 10.21 -23.67 6.44
N LYS A 753 10.27 -24.11 5.20
CA LYS A 753 11.47 -24.13 4.37
C LYS A 753 11.47 -22.88 3.52
N ALA A 754 12.38 -21.95 3.78
CA ALA A 754 12.60 -20.76 2.97
C ALA A 754 13.89 -20.92 2.14
N TYR A 755 13.76 -20.80 0.82
CA TYR A 755 14.87 -20.93 -0.12
C TYR A 755 14.64 -20.06 -1.35
N HIS A 756 15.69 -19.76 -2.11
CA HIS A 756 15.60 -18.95 -3.33
C HIS A 756 15.75 -19.83 -4.57
N LEU A 757 14.91 -19.62 -5.58
CA LEU A 757 14.96 -20.34 -6.86
C LEU A 757 15.44 -19.42 -7.98
N LEU A 758 16.33 -19.91 -8.85
CA LEU A 758 16.81 -19.17 -10.03
C LEU A 758 15.75 -19.10 -11.13
N ASP A 759 15.08 -20.21 -11.37
CA ASP A 759 14.06 -20.36 -12.39
C ASP A 759 12.81 -20.96 -11.76
N THR A 760 11.67 -20.32 -11.98
CA THR A 760 10.38 -20.82 -11.53
C THR A 760 9.76 -21.60 -12.67
N ALA A 761 9.27 -22.81 -12.40
CA ALA A 761 8.30 -23.41 -13.31
C ALA A 761 7.11 -22.44 -13.41
N ASP A 762 6.98 -21.78 -14.56
CA ASP A 762 5.92 -20.82 -14.84
C ASP A 762 4.58 -21.55 -14.82
N ASP A 763 3.91 -21.58 -13.68
CA ASP A 763 2.54 -22.09 -13.59
C ASP A 763 1.56 -20.98 -14.00
N CYS A 764 1.76 -20.43 -15.20
CA CYS A 764 0.98 -19.35 -15.79
C CYS A 764 -0.35 -19.85 -16.38
N ASN A 765 -1.04 -20.77 -15.69
CA ASN A 765 -2.26 -21.41 -16.20
C ASN A 765 -3.45 -20.42 -16.36
N LEU A 766 -3.41 -19.26 -15.70
CA LEU A 766 -4.50 -18.28 -15.67
C LEU A 766 -4.17 -16.96 -16.36
N LEU A 767 -2.90 -16.56 -16.36
CA LEU A 767 -2.41 -15.25 -16.78
C LEU A 767 -1.06 -15.44 -17.45
N SER A 768 -0.88 -14.89 -18.66
CA SER A 768 0.43 -14.79 -19.31
C SER A 768 0.90 -13.35 -19.21
N ILE A 769 2.02 -13.13 -18.55
CA ILE A 769 2.65 -11.81 -18.44
C ILE A 769 3.94 -11.87 -19.24
N THR A 770 4.01 -11.06 -20.28
CA THR A 770 5.22 -10.83 -21.07
C THR A 770 5.72 -9.43 -20.74
N VAL A 771 6.87 -9.35 -20.09
CA VAL A 771 7.55 -8.07 -19.86
C VAL A 771 8.71 -8.01 -20.84
N LYS A 772 8.59 -7.14 -21.86
CA LYS A 772 9.74 -6.74 -22.65
C LYS A 772 10.31 -5.47 -22.07
N VAL A 773 11.62 -5.45 -21.99
CA VAL A 773 12.39 -4.29 -21.56
C VAL A 773 13.25 -3.89 -22.74
N GLU A 774 12.91 -2.77 -23.36
CA GLU A 774 13.65 -2.23 -24.48
C GLU A 774 14.50 -1.05 -23.99
N GLY A 775 15.80 -1.14 -24.25
CA GLY A 775 16.71 -0.02 -24.06
C GLY A 775 16.64 0.92 -25.26
N ARG A 776 16.89 2.21 -25.07
CA ARG A 776 16.67 3.27 -26.08
C ARG A 776 17.56 3.22 -27.35
N VAL A 777 18.25 2.12 -27.66
CA VAL A 777 19.11 2.03 -28.85
C VAL A 777 18.54 1.06 -29.88
N GLU A 778 17.29 1.28 -30.27
CA GLU A 778 16.96 1.17 -31.69
C GLU A 778 16.82 2.59 -32.23
N TYR A 779 17.48 2.86 -33.35
CA TYR A 779 17.42 4.14 -34.06
C TYR A 779 15.98 4.39 -34.52
N THR A 780 15.12 4.92 -33.65
CA THR A 780 13.76 5.37 -33.98
C THR A 780 13.74 6.73 -34.67
N ALA A 781 14.74 6.98 -35.51
CA ALA A 781 14.46 7.64 -36.76
C ALA A 781 14.36 6.52 -37.79
N GLN A 782 13.14 6.00 -38.01
CA GLN A 782 12.80 5.80 -39.42
C GLN A 782 13.06 7.18 -40.03
N ILE A 783 14.11 7.27 -40.84
CA ILE A 783 14.23 8.34 -41.81
C ILE A 783 12.88 8.29 -42.51
N VAL A 784 11.99 9.22 -42.18
CA VAL A 784 10.85 9.50 -43.03
C VAL A 784 11.53 10.11 -44.25
N GLU A 785 11.95 9.23 -45.17
CA GLU A 785 12.06 9.63 -46.56
C GLU A 785 10.67 10.14 -46.89
N ASP A 786 10.55 11.46 -46.92
CA ASP A 786 9.32 12.16 -47.19
C ASP A 786 8.94 11.85 -48.64
N TYR A 787 8.25 10.73 -48.85
CA TYR A 787 7.65 10.34 -50.13
C TYR A 787 6.40 11.18 -50.45
N ASN A 788 6.27 12.38 -49.88
CA ASN A 788 5.21 13.33 -50.21
C ASN A 788 5.61 14.37 -51.26
N ASP A 789 6.84 14.32 -51.78
CA ASP A 789 7.32 15.29 -52.80
C ASP A 789 7.06 14.83 -54.25
N TYR A 790 6.05 13.99 -54.46
CA TYR A 790 5.55 13.61 -55.78
C TYR A 790 4.05 13.92 -55.89
N GLU A 791 3.68 15.19 -55.89
CA GLU A 791 2.55 15.68 -56.69
C GLU A 791 2.49 17.22 -56.73
N GLY A 792 2.93 17.78 -57.86
CA GLY A 792 2.44 19.05 -58.39
C GLY A 792 3.20 20.32 -58.00
N ASP A 793 4.05 20.82 -58.91
CA ASP A 793 3.65 21.99 -59.72
C ASP A 793 4.55 22.16 -60.95
N TYR A 794 3.94 22.24 -62.12
CA TYR A 794 4.57 22.72 -63.34
C TYR A 794 4.31 24.22 -63.42
N GLY A 795 5.31 25.05 -63.10
CA GLY A 795 5.21 26.49 -63.20
C GLY A 795 6.58 27.15 -63.38
N ASP A 796 6.85 27.55 -64.62
CA ASP A 796 8.03 28.30 -65.08
C ASP A 796 8.12 29.69 -64.42
N GLY A 797 9.33 30.16 -64.08
CA GLY A 797 9.56 31.57 -63.69
C GLY A 797 10.68 31.86 -62.68
N GLU A 798 11.85 32.24 -63.22
CA GLU A 798 12.87 33.16 -62.67
C GLU A 798 13.54 32.88 -61.30
N LYS A 799 14.79 32.39 -61.39
CA LYS A 799 15.83 32.55 -60.36
C LYS A 799 16.18 34.04 -60.19
N ARG A 800 16.08 34.54 -58.96
CA ARG A 800 16.83 35.73 -58.52
C ARG A 800 17.91 35.30 -57.52
N GLU A 801 19.14 35.55 -57.93
CA GLU A 801 20.33 35.59 -57.08
C GLU A 801 20.15 36.75 -56.07
N GLU A 802 20.33 36.49 -54.77
CA GLU A 802 20.57 37.55 -53.78
C GLU A 802 22.03 37.49 -53.32
N GLU A 803 22.59 38.69 -53.26
CA GLU A 803 24.00 39.03 -53.36
C GLU A 803 24.82 38.76 -52.08
N ASP A 804 26.09 38.40 -52.29
CA ASP A 804 27.13 38.38 -51.28
C ASP A 804 27.41 39.81 -50.76
N VAL A 805 27.14 40.04 -49.47
CA VAL A 805 27.59 41.25 -48.77
C VAL A 805 29.03 41.02 -48.24
N PRO A 806 30.00 41.92 -48.51
CA PRO A 806 31.37 41.74 -48.09
C PRO A 806 31.53 41.94 -46.58
N ARG A 807 32.07 40.92 -45.90
CA ARG A 807 32.45 40.96 -44.48
C ARG A 807 33.74 41.78 -44.29
N SER A 808 33.80 42.57 -43.21
CA SER A 808 34.93 43.43 -42.89
C SER A 808 36.18 42.66 -42.43
N ALA A 809 37.37 43.27 -42.58
CA ALA A 809 38.68 42.66 -42.34
C ALA A 809 38.96 42.19 -40.88
N ILE A 810 38.11 42.54 -39.91
CA ILE A 810 38.22 42.07 -38.52
C ILE A 810 37.68 40.63 -38.35
N GLU A 811 36.77 40.18 -39.22
CA GLU A 811 36.25 38.79 -39.18
C GLU A 811 37.21 37.78 -39.83
N TRP A 812 38.27 38.23 -40.52
CA TRP A 812 39.22 37.36 -41.20
C TRP A 812 40.34 36.82 -40.27
N PHE A 813 40.59 37.49 -39.14
CA PHE A 813 41.66 37.09 -38.20
C PHE A 813 41.22 36.08 -37.13
N ASP A 814 39.91 35.92 -36.89
CA ASP A 814 39.38 34.95 -35.91
C ASP A 814 39.13 33.55 -36.52
N ALA A 815 39.45 33.37 -37.80
CA ALA A 815 39.26 32.12 -38.54
C ALA A 815 40.49 31.18 -38.55
N ARG A 816 41.63 31.56 -37.93
CA ARG A 816 42.87 30.75 -37.98
C ARG A 816 43.36 30.14 -36.66
N SER A 817 42.62 30.26 -35.55
CA SER A 817 42.99 29.61 -34.28
C SER A 817 42.11 28.40 -33.89
N ARG A 818 41.12 28.03 -34.70
CA ARG A 818 40.31 26.82 -34.49
C ARG A 818 40.95 25.60 -35.16
N HIS A 819 42.13 25.19 -34.66
CA HIS A 819 42.58 23.82 -34.87
C HIS A 819 41.62 22.89 -34.13
N ARG A 820 40.88 22.07 -34.89
CA ARG A 820 40.18 20.89 -34.39
C ARG A 820 41.15 20.09 -33.51
N ARG A 821 40.93 20.12 -32.19
CA ARG A 821 41.20 18.93 -31.38
C ARG A 821 39.97 18.06 -31.52
N ASP A 822 40.12 16.99 -32.29
CA ASP A 822 39.23 15.84 -32.20
C ASP A 822 39.28 15.33 -30.76
N THR A 823 38.33 15.79 -29.95
CA THR A 823 37.97 15.12 -28.71
C THR A 823 36.92 14.11 -29.12
N GLN A 824 37.28 12.82 -29.04
CA GLN A 824 36.29 11.74 -29.07
C GLN A 824 35.33 11.99 -27.90
N GLN A 825 34.18 12.59 -28.22
CA GLN A 825 33.09 12.82 -27.30
C GLN A 825 32.41 11.47 -27.10
N SER A 826 32.83 10.72 -26.07
CA SER A 826 32.08 9.58 -25.57
C SER A 826 30.74 10.11 -25.04
N ARG A 827 29.70 9.90 -25.83
CA ARG A 827 28.30 10.21 -25.48
C ARG A 827 27.86 9.27 -24.37
N ASN A 828 27.95 9.75 -23.12
CA ASN A 828 27.27 9.18 -21.97
C ASN A 828 26.29 10.21 -21.40
N SER A 829 25.00 9.94 -21.62
CA SER A 829 23.86 10.37 -20.78
C SER A 829 22.67 9.50 -21.25
N GLU A 830 22.41 8.36 -20.60
CA GLU A 830 21.55 8.17 -19.41
C GLU A 830 20.13 8.77 -19.59
N ASN A 831 19.01 8.12 -19.25
CA ASN A 831 18.66 6.75 -18.84
C ASN A 831 17.12 6.72 -18.89
N ASP A 832 16.52 6.14 -19.92
CA ASP A 832 15.10 5.74 -19.89
C ASP A 832 14.97 4.31 -20.39
N VAL A 833 14.27 3.50 -19.60
CA VAL A 833 14.01 2.08 -19.86
C VAL A 833 12.55 1.95 -20.25
N GLU A 834 12.27 1.45 -21.45
CA GLU A 834 10.90 1.21 -21.90
C GLU A 834 10.46 -0.18 -21.44
N TYR A 835 9.34 -0.23 -20.72
CA TYR A 835 8.74 -1.48 -20.27
C TYR A 835 7.46 -1.73 -21.08
N GLU A 836 7.50 -2.65 -22.03
CA GLU A 836 6.29 -3.21 -22.62
C GLU A 836 5.83 -4.40 -21.77
N VAL A 837 4.93 -4.13 -20.82
CA VAL A 837 4.24 -5.17 -20.05
C VAL A 837 2.98 -5.58 -20.82
N CYS A 838 3.08 -6.65 -21.60
CA CYS A 838 1.94 -7.31 -22.21
C CYS A 838 1.36 -8.34 -21.24
N VAL A 839 0.18 -8.06 -20.68
CA VAL A 839 -0.59 -9.06 -19.93
C VAL A 839 -1.64 -9.63 -20.87
N SER A 840 -1.53 -10.91 -21.22
CA SER A 840 -2.53 -11.64 -21.99
C SER A 840 -3.23 -12.67 -21.11
N HIS A 841 -4.54 -12.83 -21.32
CA HIS A 841 -5.28 -13.94 -20.75
C HIS A 841 -5.17 -15.14 -21.68
N SER A 842 -5.18 -16.36 -21.13
CA SER A 842 -5.32 -17.56 -21.95
C SER A 842 -6.65 -17.47 -22.72
N LEU A 843 -6.61 -17.61 -24.05
CA LEU A 843 -7.76 -17.51 -24.97
C LEU A 843 -8.94 -18.41 -24.63
N THR A 844 -8.74 -19.37 -23.72
CA THR A 844 -9.79 -20.25 -23.21
C THR A 844 -10.70 -19.59 -22.16
N ARG A 845 -10.38 -18.37 -21.69
CA ARG A 845 -10.99 -17.82 -20.47
C ARG A 845 -10.90 -16.28 -20.34
N ASN A 846 -12.05 -15.59 -20.44
CA ASN A 846 -12.15 -14.12 -20.36
C ASN A 846 -11.73 -13.56 -18.99
N LEU A 847 -10.65 -12.77 -18.93
CA LEU A 847 -10.30 -11.94 -17.76
C LEU A 847 -11.07 -10.62 -17.79
N THR A 848 -11.59 -10.23 -16.64
CA THR A 848 -12.35 -8.98 -16.43
C THR A 848 -11.91 -8.38 -15.10
N GLY A 849 -11.49 -7.12 -15.12
CA GLY A 849 -10.84 -6.44 -13.98
C GLY A 849 -9.83 -5.37 -14.37
N MET A 850 -9.47 -5.26 -15.65
CA MET A 850 -8.86 -4.06 -16.23
C MET A 850 -9.81 -3.47 -17.27
N SER A 851 -10.81 -2.74 -16.81
CA SER A 851 -11.53 -1.76 -17.64
C SER A 851 -11.37 -0.39 -17.03
#